data_AF-A0A1I1J8F9-F1
#
_entry.id   AF-A0A1I1J8F9-F1
#
_cell.length_a   1.000
_cell.length_b   1.000
_cell.length_c   1.000
_cell.angle_alpha   90.00
_cell.angle_beta   90.00
_cell.angle_gamma   90.00
#
_symmetry.space_group_name_H-M   'P 1'
#
loop_
_entity.id
_entity.type
_entity.pdbx_description
1 polymer ?
#
loop_
_entity_poly.entity_id
_entity_poly.type
_entity_poly.pdbx_seq_one_letter_code
_entity_poly.pdbx_strand_id
1 'polypeptide(L)'
;MAMVNDFLTALRAEHIKKRGTGIYMLSAAIGVLFPAVLCVFGIVRNTQFNEPFAFSYYLKYIQDAALPFTNFFFPLLIIVISSRVTQLDHRNGGWQLMDTQPLGKFALYFAKFSVVLISAVIAILSLVAGGMFFGWLLTNFIEVPGHAQLHVPWKELLQWGSRLFVACLYLAALQYMIAVLIPSFIWSILIGFGLLLTGLFAKPYGYVFDWYPFHIVSRITDFKAGSDLGYWFVYTEYVSVAAALILLYLGFQWYKHKTWRRAFLATPAKALALGVVLALGAVWLFALLRPKQGDEHPRTVLAGELDAGLPVSHVYLINPTLQDTLAIIPMQGNRFHQVLEGELVADHYQVAFDRFYQTSVYFGTRDSVYIAGVANADASKFAVRGTRLADNQAGSVKASWNRIRYYLEQNMFLDDPLHFARELHADWKKTQRESRLFKTVDNYTPKADFNKRSEKLIAVNYLSLWTGFVRKRMAVFPDQPTVPPSAIEDIQRHVSLADEALLSDESYREYVTDQFILADTVDIPLPEKALAGITGLPSGRFRDKLLYWQLSRSLKEATDSAERTALMDRFTAFFDDSVYRRRAAFVYHQWQRVGKGRPAMHFEATDLSGNRVALADLHGKLVAIDVWASWCGPCKRQSPYFERLALKYRDEAIYFIALGVDRDKSKWEIDAKGKSKSVLQWYAADMEKFGLEYNLATIPRFMLLDRAGRFIAAEMPMPSENAFELIVRKELGLPD
;
A
#
# COMPACT_ATOMS: atom_id res chain seq x y z
N MET A 1 -18.85 -5.53 -49.65
CA MET A 1 -17.71 -6.10 -50.39
C MET A 1 -16.82 -5.00 -51.00
N ALA A 2 -17.37 -4.04 -51.75
CA ALA A 2 -16.60 -2.91 -52.34
C ALA A 2 -15.81 -2.07 -51.31
N MET A 3 -16.43 -1.61 -50.23
CA MET A 3 -15.75 -0.81 -49.18
C MET A 3 -14.55 -1.52 -48.54
N VAL A 4 -14.62 -2.84 -48.38
CA VAL A 4 -13.53 -3.65 -47.83
C VAL A 4 -12.38 -3.75 -48.84
N ASN A 5 -12.70 -3.96 -50.12
CA ASN A 5 -11.69 -3.99 -51.19
C ASN A 5 -10.99 -2.64 -51.36
N ASP A 6 -11.74 -1.52 -51.29
CA ASP A 6 -11.17 -0.17 -51.31
C ASP A 6 -10.20 0.04 -50.16
N PHE A 7 -10.60 -0.37 -48.94
CA PHE A 7 -9.76 -0.28 -47.75
C PHE A 7 -8.49 -1.12 -47.89
N LEU A 8 -8.58 -2.37 -48.32
CA LEU A 8 -7.41 -3.24 -48.53
C LEU A 8 -6.46 -2.66 -49.59
N THR A 9 -7.00 -2.07 -50.65
CA THR A 9 -6.22 -1.42 -51.71
C THR A 9 -5.50 -0.17 -51.17
N ALA A 10 -6.23 0.68 -50.44
CA ALA A 10 -5.66 1.85 -49.78
C ALA A 10 -4.56 1.45 -48.78
N LEU A 11 -4.80 0.41 -47.96
CA LEU A 11 -3.84 -0.07 -46.98
C LEU A 11 -2.56 -0.61 -47.62
N ARG A 12 -2.67 -1.36 -48.74
CA ARG A 12 -1.52 -1.80 -49.52
C ARG A 12 -0.72 -0.62 -50.07
N ALA A 13 -1.41 0.40 -50.60
CA ALA A 13 -0.76 1.61 -51.08
C ALA A 13 0.01 2.34 -49.95
N GLU A 14 -0.60 2.48 -48.77
CA GLU A 14 0.07 3.06 -47.60
C GLU A 14 1.29 2.23 -47.15
N HIS A 15 1.24 0.89 -47.26
CA HIS A 15 2.38 0.02 -46.99
C HIS A 15 3.54 0.19 -47.99
N ILE A 16 3.24 0.55 -49.23
CA ILE A 16 4.25 0.90 -50.23
C ILE A 16 4.83 2.27 -49.91
N LYS A 17 4.00 3.28 -49.63
CA LYS A 17 4.43 4.64 -49.29
C LYS A 17 5.36 4.70 -48.08
N LYS A 18 5.11 3.86 -47.06
CA LYS A 18 5.97 3.81 -45.88
C LYS A 18 7.34 3.16 -46.15
N ARG A 19 7.56 2.47 -47.28
CA ARG A 19 8.82 1.75 -47.53
C ARG A 19 9.98 2.76 -47.50
N GLY A 20 11.03 2.45 -46.73
CA GLY A 20 12.19 3.34 -46.54
C GLY A 20 11.98 4.49 -45.53
N THR A 21 10.82 4.61 -44.89
CA THR A 21 10.59 5.64 -43.85
C THR A 21 11.05 5.23 -42.45
N GLY A 22 11.38 3.95 -42.24
CA GLY A 22 11.84 3.42 -40.96
C GLY A 22 10.75 3.23 -39.89
N ILE A 23 9.48 3.54 -40.16
CA ILE A 23 8.37 3.52 -39.17
C ILE A 23 8.30 2.20 -38.37
N TYR A 24 8.28 1.05 -39.05
CA TYR A 24 8.19 -0.25 -38.37
C TYR A 24 9.49 -0.65 -37.68
N MET A 25 10.64 -0.27 -38.24
CA MET A 25 11.94 -0.51 -37.60
C MET A 25 12.08 0.29 -36.31
N LEU A 26 11.67 1.56 -36.33
CA LEU A 26 11.64 2.40 -35.14
C LEU A 26 10.69 1.83 -34.07
N SER A 27 9.52 1.34 -34.49
CA SER A 27 8.55 0.71 -33.58
C SER A 27 9.15 -0.52 -32.88
N ALA A 28 9.80 -1.40 -33.66
CA ALA A 28 10.48 -2.57 -33.11
C ALA A 28 11.64 -2.18 -32.19
N ALA A 29 12.48 -1.21 -32.60
CA ALA A 29 13.61 -0.73 -31.83
C ALA A 29 13.18 -0.15 -30.47
N ILE A 30 12.12 0.68 -30.44
CA ILE A 30 11.60 1.25 -29.18
C ILE A 30 11.03 0.15 -28.27
N GLY A 31 10.37 -0.87 -28.82
CA GLY A 31 9.90 -2.02 -28.04
C GLY A 31 11.05 -2.78 -27.36
N VAL A 32 12.17 -2.98 -28.07
CA VAL A 32 13.30 -3.78 -27.56
C VAL A 32 14.23 -2.99 -26.63
N LEU A 33 14.26 -1.65 -26.75
CA LEU A 33 15.21 -0.79 -26.04
C LEU A 33 15.25 -1.03 -24.52
N PHE A 34 14.10 -1.00 -23.85
CA PHE A 34 14.06 -1.08 -22.38
C PHE A 34 14.30 -2.47 -21.81
N PRO A 35 13.79 -3.56 -22.42
CA PRO A 35 14.28 -4.90 -22.11
C PRO A 35 15.81 -4.99 -22.16
N ALA A 36 16.45 -4.48 -23.20
CA ALA A 36 17.92 -4.51 -23.31
C ALA A 36 18.61 -3.72 -22.20
N VAL A 37 18.15 -2.49 -21.92
CA VAL A 37 18.70 -1.65 -20.85
C VAL A 37 18.55 -2.32 -19.48
N LEU A 38 17.38 -2.89 -19.19
CA LEU A 38 17.11 -3.55 -17.91
C LEU A 38 17.97 -4.82 -17.74
N CYS A 39 18.25 -5.56 -18.82
CA CYS A 39 19.21 -6.66 -18.81
C CYS A 39 20.61 -6.19 -18.43
N VAL A 40 21.13 -5.16 -19.09
CA VAL A 40 22.47 -4.63 -18.80
C VAL A 40 22.56 -4.16 -17.36
N PHE A 41 21.55 -3.42 -16.88
CA PHE A 41 21.50 -2.97 -15.48
C PHE A 41 21.43 -4.15 -14.51
N GLY A 42 20.64 -5.17 -14.83
CA GLY A 42 20.52 -6.39 -14.05
C GLY A 42 21.84 -7.12 -13.87
N ILE A 43 22.64 -7.23 -14.94
CA ILE A 43 23.99 -7.82 -14.94
C ILE A 43 24.95 -6.97 -14.08
N VAL A 44 25.00 -5.65 -14.34
CA VAL A 44 25.96 -4.75 -13.66
C VAL A 44 25.69 -4.64 -12.16
N ARG A 45 24.41 -4.65 -11.75
CA ARG A 45 24.01 -4.55 -10.35
C ARG A 45 23.87 -5.88 -9.63
N ASN A 46 24.06 -7.00 -10.33
CA ASN A 46 23.75 -8.34 -9.83
C ASN A 46 22.38 -8.40 -9.12
N THR A 47 21.33 -8.03 -9.88
CA THR A 47 19.99 -7.84 -9.30
C THR A 47 19.44 -9.14 -8.73
N GLN A 48 18.97 -9.10 -7.47
CA GLN A 48 18.27 -10.21 -6.83
C GLN A 48 16.77 -9.98 -6.81
N PHE A 49 15.99 -11.01 -7.10
CA PHE A 49 14.53 -10.97 -7.03
C PHE A 49 14.05 -11.35 -5.62
N ASN A 50 13.59 -10.36 -4.87
CA ASN A 50 13.10 -10.55 -3.50
C ASN A 50 11.57 -10.71 -3.46
N GLU A 51 11.01 -11.54 -4.34
CA GLU A 51 9.58 -11.85 -4.32
C GLU A 51 9.31 -12.98 -3.33
N PRO A 52 8.45 -12.78 -2.33
CA PRO A 52 8.22 -13.80 -1.30
C PRO A 52 7.33 -14.97 -1.77
N PHE A 53 6.62 -14.82 -2.88
CA PHE A 53 5.70 -15.83 -3.42
C PHE A 53 6.09 -16.23 -4.85
N ALA A 54 5.58 -17.38 -5.31
CA ALA A 54 5.71 -17.77 -6.70
C ALA A 54 5.18 -16.68 -7.63
N PHE A 55 5.99 -16.33 -8.63
CA PHE A 55 5.68 -15.29 -9.60
C PHE A 55 6.16 -15.73 -10.97
N SER A 56 5.52 -15.23 -12.03
CA SER A 56 6.06 -15.45 -13.38
C SER A 56 7.22 -14.49 -13.64
N TYR A 57 8.40 -15.08 -13.87
CA TYR A 57 9.63 -14.34 -14.13
C TYR A 57 9.51 -13.44 -15.36
N TYR A 58 9.10 -14.00 -16.49
CA TYR A 58 9.01 -13.27 -17.76
C TYR A 58 7.96 -12.16 -17.73
N LEU A 59 6.79 -12.41 -17.12
CA LEU A 59 5.75 -11.38 -16.99
C LEU A 59 6.25 -10.20 -16.14
N LYS A 60 6.87 -10.49 -15.00
CA LYS A 60 7.45 -9.45 -14.14
C LYS A 60 8.51 -8.65 -14.88
N TYR A 61 9.45 -9.33 -15.54
CA TYR A 61 10.52 -8.69 -16.30
C TYR A 61 9.97 -7.75 -17.39
N ILE A 62 9.01 -8.23 -18.18
CA ILE A 62 8.36 -7.43 -19.24
C ILE A 62 7.63 -6.23 -18.64
N GLN A 63 6.90 -6.41 -17.54
CA GLN A 63 6.15 -5.32 -16.89
C GLN A 63 7.07 -4.29 -16.23
N ASP A 64 8.24 -4.69 -15.74
CA ASP A 64 9.25 -3.78 -15.18
C ASP A 64 9.94 -2.98 -16.29
N ALA A 65 10.26 -3.63 -17.42
CA ALA A 65 10.76 -2.96 -18.63
C ALA A 65 9.72 -2.02 -19.27
N ALA A 66 8.43 -2.30 -19.08
CA ALA A 66 7.34 -1.52 -19.65
C ALA A 66 7.16 -0.14 -19.03
N LEU A 67 7.62 0.09 -17.80
CA LEU A 67 7.39 1.37 -17.08
C LEU A 67 7.89 2.60 -17.87
N PRO A 68 9.17 2.70 -18.27
CA PRO A 68 9.64 3.81 -19.11
C PRO A 68 9.02 3.79 -20.51
N PHE A 69 8.72 2.60 -21.04
CA PHE A 69 8.07 2.43 -22.34
C PHE A 69 6.68 3.09 -22.36
N THR A 70 5.79 2.78 -21.41
CA THR A 70 4.43 3.33 -21.37
C THR A 70 4.38 4.80 -20.97
N ASN A 71 5.31 5.25 -20.11
CA ASN A 71 5.29 6.61 -19.57
C ASN A 71 5.78 7.66 -20.57
N PHE A 72 6.68 7.29 -21.49
CA PHE A 72 7.32 8.27 -22.37
C PHE A 72 7.50 7.79 -23.81
N PHE A 73 8.18 6.66 -24.02
CA PHE A 73 8.67 6.29 -25.36
C PHE A 73 7.59 5.78 -26.29
N PHE A 74 6.61 5.03 -25.78
CA PHE A 74 5.49 4.54 -26.57
C PHE A 74 4.53 5.68 -26.96
N PRO A 75 4.16 6.61 -26.06
CA PRO A 75 3.48 7.83 -26.49
C PRO A 75 4.26 8.66 -27.50
N LEU A 76 5.58 8.84 -27.31
CA LEU A 76 6.43 9.57 -28.25
C LEU A 76 6.47 8.90 -29.62
N LEU A 77 6.54 7.57 -29.67
CA LEU A 77 6.46 6.78 -30.90
C LEU A 77 5.15 7.08 -31.65
N ILE A 78 4.00 7.06 -30.95
CA ILE A 78 2.69 7.36 -31.54
C ILE A 78 2.66 8.81 -32.08
N ILE A 79 3.23 9.76 -31.34
CA ILE A 79 3.40 11.16 -31.77
C ILE A 79 4.13 11.24 -33.11
N VAL A 80 5.34 10.68 -33.15
CA VAL A 80 6.21 10.74 -34.33
C VAL A 80 5.61 10.03 -35.53
N ILE A 81 5.06 8.82 -35.34
CA ILE A 81 4.52 8.01 -36.44
C ILE A 81 3.27 8.66 -37.03
N SER A 82 2.34 9.13 -36.19
CA SER A 82 1.12 9.77 -36.66
C SER A 82 1.44 11.01 -37.50
N SER A 83 2.36 11.85 -37.03
CA SER A 83 2.81 13.04 -37.77
C SER A 83 3.56 12.67 -39.05
N ARG A 84 4.37 11.61 -39.05
CA ARG A 84 5.14 11.18 -40.23
C ARG A 84 4.26 10.62 -41.33
N VAL A 85 3.27 9.79 -40.97
CA VAL A 85 2.33 9.18 -41.92
C VAL A 85 1.51 10.26 -42.65
N THR A 86 1.05 11.30 -41.95
CA THR A 86 0.28 12.39 -42.59
C THR A 86 1.17 13.37 -43.36
N GLN A 87 2.42 13.59 -42.93
CA GLN A 87 3.38 14.46 -43.62
C GLN A 87 3.65 14.00 -45.05
N LEU A 88 3.73 12.70 -45.28
CA LEU A 88 3.95 12.13 -46.63
C LEU A 88 2.91 12.64 -47.64
N ASP A 89 1.68 12.89 -47.18
CA ASP A 89 0.63 13.41 -48.04
C ASP A 89 0.60 14.94 -48.07
N HIS A 90 0.85 15.62 -46.93
CA HIS A 90 0.85 17.10 -46.87
C HIS A 90 1.95 17.71 -47.73
N ARG A 91 3.17 17.15 -47.67
CA ARG A 91 4.33 17.69 -48.40
C ARG A 91 4.25 17.47 -49.91
N ASN A 92 3.64 16.36 -50.35
CA ASN A 92 3.63 15.95 -51.75
C ASN A 92 2.38 16.44 -52.52
N GLY A 93 1.54 17.31 -51.92
CA GLY A 93 0.23 17.63 -52.48
C GLY A 93 -0.68 16.40 -52.62
N GLY A 94 -0.33 15.29 -51.94
CA GLY A 94 -0.98 13.99 -52.07
C GLY A 94 -2.46 14.03 -51.72
N TRP A 95 -2.86 14.97 -50.86
CA TRP A 95 -4.25 15.22 -50.50
C TRP A 95 -5.13 15.64 -51.67
N GLN A 96 -4.59 16.39 -52.64
CA GLN A 96 -5.32 16.79 -53.86
C GLN A 96 -5.34 15.64 -54.87
N LEU A 97 -4.23 14.90 -55.00
CA LEU A 97 -4.12 13.70 -55.83
C LEU A 97 -4.98 12.53 -55.33
N MET A 98 -5.31 12.47 -54.04
CA MET A 98 -6.20 11.47 -53.47
C MET A 98 -7.68 11.75 -53.74
N ASP A 99 -8.05 12.99 -54.03
CA ASP A 99 -9.42 13.33 -54.43
C ASP A 99 -9.74 12.82 -55.86
N THR A 100 -8.72 12.48 -56.66
CA THR A 100 -8.87 11.94 -58.02
C THR A 100 -8.75 10.42 -58.10
N GLN A 101 -8.43 9.73 -57.00
CA GLN A 101 -8.36 8.28 -56.96
C GLN A 101 -9.76 7.66 -56.94
N PRO A 102 -9.98 6.49 -57.55
CA PRO A 102 -11.27 5.79 -57.52
C PRO A 102 -11.58 5.14 -56.15
N LEU A 103 -10.87 5.53 -55.08
CA LEU A 103 -11.00 4.97 -53.75
C LEU A 103 -11.81 5.90 -52.84
N GLY A 104 -12.68 5.32 -52.01
CA GLY A 104 -13.44 6.09 -51.03
C GLY A 104 -12.54 6.83 -50.01
N LYS A 105 -12.89 8.09 -49.70
CA LYS A 105 -12.19 8.90 -48.67
C LYS A 105 -12.12 8.20 -47.30
N PHE A 106 -13.14 7.41 -46.98
CA PHE A 106 -13.18 6.59 -45.77
C PHE A 106 -12.03 5.57 -45.75
N ALA A 107 -11.88 4.80 -46.83
CA ALA A 107 -10.81 3.83 -46.97
C ALA A 107 -9.42 4.47 -46.82
N LEU A 108 -9.19 5.62 -47.47
CA LEU A 108 -7.91 6.33 -47.40
C LEU A 108 -7.56 6.86 -46.00
N TYR A 109 -8.54 7.42 -45.27
CA TYR A 109 -8.34 7.92 -43.92
C TYR A 109 -8.00 6.78 -42.95
N PHE A 110 -8.83 5.73 -42.93
CA PHE A 110 -8.64 4.63 -42.00
C PHE A 110 -7.45 3.72 -42.37
N ALA A 111 -7.04 3.65 -43.63
CA ALA A 111 -5.83 2.92 -44.04
C ALA A 111 -4.57 3.51 -43.39
N LYS A 112 -4.46 4.85 -43.32
CA LYS A 112 -3.33 5.54 -42.67
C LYS A 112 -3.35 5.36 -41.17
N PHE A 113 -4.52 5.51 -40.56
CA PHE A 113 -4.67 5.23 -39.13
C PHE A 113 -4.29 3.79 -38.80
N SER A 114 -4.60 2.84 -39.68
CA SER A 114 -4.20 1.44 -39.52
C SER A 114 -2.68 1.25 -39.55
N VAL A 115 -1.92 2.06 -40.31
CA VAL A 115 -0.44 2.03 -40.25
C VAL A 115 0.06 2.45 -38.87
N VAL A 116 -0.57 3.44 -38.23
CA VAL A 116 -0.25 3.85 -36.86
C VAL A 116 -0.56 2.71 -35.88
N LEU A 117 -1.72 2.07 -35.99
CA LEU A 117 -2.10 0.94 -35.13
C LEU A 117 -1.19 -0.28 -35.32
N ILE A 118 -0.84 -0.64 -36.55
CA ILE A 118 0.10 -1.73 -36.84
C ILE A 118 1.47 -1.42 -36.21
N SER A 119 1.92 -0.17 -36.27
CA SER A 119 3.16 0.25 -35.63
C SER A 119 3.11 0.09 -34.11
N ALA A 120 1.97 0.45 -33.49
CA ALA A 120 1.75 0.24 -32.07
C ALA A 120 1.78 -1.25 -31.70
N VAL A 121 1.13 -2.12 -32.49
CA VAL A 121 1.19 -3.57 -32.31
C VAL A 121 2.61 -4.10 -32.44
N ILE A 122 3.37 -3.66 -33.44
CA ILE A 122 4.79 -4.05 -33.61
C ILE A 122 5.58 -3.66 -32.36
N ALA A 123 5.43 -2.45 -31.85
CA ALA A 123 6.14 -2.01 -30.65
C ALA A 123 5.79 -2.86 -29.41
N ILE A 124 4.51 -3.19 -29.21
CA ILE A 124 4.06 -4.03 -28.10
C ILE A 124 4.59 -5.47 -28.24
N LEU A 125 4.51 -6.06 -29.44
CA LEU A 125 5.04 -7.40 -29.69
C LEU A 125 6.56 -7.44 -29.54
N SER A 126 7.27 -6.39 -29.98
CA SER A 126 8.71 -6.25 -29.81
C SER A 126 9.11 -6.05 -28.35
N LEU A 127 8.28 -5.39 -27.53
CA LEU A 127 8.48 -5.30 -26.08
C LEU A 127 8.37 -6.68 -25.42
N VAL A 128 7.35 -7.46 -25.79
CA VAL A 128 7.15 -8.82 -25.27
C VAL A 128 8.28 -9.75 -25.73
N ALA A 129 8.59 -9.77 -27.03
CA ALA A 129 9.67 -10.59 -27.58
C ALA A 129 11.05 -10.20 -27.05
N GLY A 130 11.32 -8.90 -26.97
CA GLY A 130 12.54 -8.36 -26.36
C GLY A 130 12.64 -8.72 -24.89
N GLY A 131 11.56 -8.58 -24.12
CA GLY A 131 11.52 -8.98 -22.72
C GLY A 131 11.70 -10.48 -22.50
N MET A 132 11.20 -11.34 -23.39
CA MET A 132 11.50 -12.76 -23.37
C MET A 132 12.98 -13.04 -23.63
N PHE A 133 13.54 -12.47 -24.69
CA PHE A 133 14.94 -12.69 -25.07
C PHE A 133 15.92 -12.14 -24.02
N PHE A 134 15.75 -10.89 -23.61
CA PHE A 134 16.63 -10.25 -22.64
C PHE A 134 16.40 -10.73 -21.20
N GLY A 135 15.17 -11.12 -20.84
CA GLY A 135 14.90 -11.82 -19.60
C GLY A 135 15.63 -13.16 -19.54
N TRP A 136 15.54 -13.96 -20.61
CA TRP A 136 16.31 -15.21 -20.73
C TRP A 136 17.82 -14.96 -20.73
N LEU A 137 18.31 -13.94 -21.43
CA LEU A 137 19.73 -13.61 -21.41
C LEU A 137 20.20 -13.33 -19.98
N LEU A 138 19.44 -12.54 -19.23
CA LEU A 138 19.74 -12.19 -17.85
C LEU A 138 19.83 -13.42 -16.94
N THR A 139 19.01 -14.46 -17.12
CA THR A 139 19.08 -15.68 -16.29
C THR A 139 20.42 -16.42 -16.38
N ASN A 140 21.25 -16.13 -17.38
CA ASN A 140 22.59 -16.72 -17.50
C ASN A 140 23.64 -16.00 -16.63
N PHE A 141 23.32 -14.83 -16.08
CA PHE A 141 24.26 -13.97 -15.35
C PHE A 141 23.88 -13.72 -13.89
N ILE A 142 22.65 -14.03 -13.50
CA ILE A 142 22.14 -13.83 -12.14
C ILE A 142 21.48 -15.09 -11.62
N GLU A 143 21.46 -15.26 -10.30
CA GLU A 143 20.70 -16.31 -9.65
C GLU A 143 19.20 -15.96 -9.64
N VAL A 144 18.38 -16.85 -10.20
CA VAL A 144 16.93 -16.73 -10.19
C VAL A 144 16.38 -17.57 -9.03
N PRO A 145 15.49 -17.03 -8.18
CA PRO A 145 14.90 -17.80 -7.09
C PRO A 145 14.17 -19.05 -7.58
N GLY A 146 14.28 -20.17 -6.85
CA GLY A 146 13.70 -21.46 -7.25
C GLY A 146 12.17 -21.47 -7.38
N HIS A 147 11.47 -20.54 -6.72
CA HIS A 147 10.01 -20.36 -6.84
C HIS A 147 9.58 -19.44 -7.98
N ALA A 148 10.52 -18.90 -8.75
CA ALA A 148 10.21 -18.13 -9.96
C ALA A 148 9.77 -19.08 -11.08
N GLN A 149 8.56 -18.88 -11.61
CA GLN A 149 8.04 -19.66 -12.71
C GLN A 149 8.64 -19.17 -14.03
N LEU A 150 9.49 -20.00 -14.64
CA LEU A 150 10.10 -19.74 -15.94
C LEU A 150 9.21 -20.10 -17.12
N HIS A 151 8.02 -20.69 -16.91
CA HIS A 151 7.08 -20.87 -18.02
C HIS A 151 6.54 -19.52 -18.49
N VAL A 152 6.29 -19.40 -19.79
CA VAL A 152 5.74 -18.17 -20.38
C VAL A 152 4.22 -18.10 -20.11
N PRO A 153 3.74 -17.07 -19.39
CA PRO A 153 2.31 -16.94 -19.06
C PRO A 153 1.57 -16.25 -20.22
N TRP A 154 1.30 -17.02 -21.28
CA TRP A 154 0.73 -16.48 -22.52
C TRP A 154 -0.60 -15.75 -22.34
N LYS A 155 -1.46 -16.23 -21.44
CA LYS A 155 -2.76 -15.62 -21.17
C LYS A 155 -2.60 -14.22 -20.56
N GLU A 156 -1.77 -14.11 -19.54
CA GLU A 156 -1.49 -12.88 -18.81
C GLU A 156 -0.77 -11.86 -19.72
N LEU A 157 0.17 -12.33 -20.54
CA LEU A 157 0.85 -11.49 -21.54
C LEU A 157 -0.12 -11.00 -22.62
N LEU A 158 -1.01 -11.85 -23.10
CA LEU A 158 -2.04 -11.47 -24.08
C LEU A 158 -3.01 -10.45 -23.49
N GLN A 159 -3.46 -10.67 -22.26
CA GLN A 159 -4.32 -9.73 -21.55
C GLN A 159 -3.61 -8.38 -21.36
N TRP A 160 -2.38 -8.39 -20.82
CA TRP A 160 -1.61 -7.17 -20.60
C TRP A 160 -1.31 -6.41 -21.89
N GLY A 161 -0.85 -7.11 -22.94
CA GLY A 161 -0.57 -6.51 -24.25
C GLY A 161 -1.81 -5.97 -24.96
N SER A 162 -2.94 -6.69 -24.90
CA SER A 162 -4.20 -6.22 -25.48
C SER A 162 -4.78 -5.01 -24.72
N ARG A 163 -4.66 -4.97 -23.38
CA ARG A 163 -5.00 -3.79 -22.58
C ARG A 163 -4.16 -2.59 -22.97
N LEU A 164 -2.85 -2.76 -23.13
CA LEU A 164 -1.96 -1.68 -23.59
C LEU A 164 -2.33 -1.15 -24.98
N PHE A 165 -2.67 -2.05 -25.91
CA PHE A 165 -3.15 -1.67 -27.24
C PHE A 165 -4.46 -0.88 -27.17
N VAL A 166 -5.44 -1.33 -26.39
CA VAL A 166 -6.71 -0.61 -26.22
C VAL A 166 -6.50 0.73 -25.53
N ALA A 167 -5.64 0.79 -24.50
CA ALA A 167 -5.30 2.02 -23.79
C ALA A 167 -4.74 3.10 -24.72
N CYS A 168 -3.95 2.74 -25.74
CA CYS A 168 -3.35 3.71 -26.65
C CYS A 168 -4.26 4.19 -27.79
N LEU A 169 -5.46 3.63 -27.97
CA LEU A 169 -6.36 4.00 -29.07
C LEU A 169 -6.75 5.48 -29.04
N TYR A 170 -7.07 6.01 -27.85
CA TYR A 170 -7.41 7.42 -27.70
C TYR A 170 -6.25 8.34 -28.03
N LEU A 171 -5.05 8.02 -27.52
CA LEU A 171 -3.83 8.77 -27.84
C LEU A 171 -3.54 8.75 -29.35
N ALA A 172 -3.61 7.57 -29.97
CA ALA A 172 -3.38 7.41 -31.40
C ALA A 172 -4.41 8.19 -32.23
N ALA A 173 -5.69 8.12 -31.88
CA ALA A 173 -6.75 8.85 -32.56
C ALA A 173 -6.60 10.37 -32.41
N LEU A 174 -6.29 10.85 -31.21
CA LEU A 174 -6.04 12.27 -30.93
C LEU A 174 -4.88 12.80 -31.74
N GLN A 175 -3.73 12.13 -31.65
CA GLN A 175 -2.56 12.57 -32.37
C GLN A 175 -2.75 12.48 -33.89
N TYR A 176 -3.38 11.42 -34.38
CA TYR A 176 -3.69 11.27 -35.80
C TYR A 176 -4.61 12.39 -36.29
N MET A 177 -5.64 12.75 -35.52
CA MET A 177 -6.50 13.89 -35.83
C MET A 177 -5.70 15.19 -35.89
N ILE A 178 -4.84 15.48 -34.90
CA ILE A 178 -3.96 16.67 -34.89
C ILE A 178 -3.07 16.69 -36.14
N ALA A 179 -2.46 15.55 -36.47
CA ALA A 179 -1.57 15.40 -37.63
C ALA A 179 -2.28 15.54 -38.98
N VAL A 180 -3.59 15.22 -39.04
CA VAL A 180 -4.44 15.46 -40.22
C VAL A 180 -4.81 16.94 -40.32
N LEU A 181 -5.16 17.58 -39.19
CA LEU A 181 -5.58 18.97 -39.11
C LEU A 181 -4.46 19.96 -39.42
N ILE A 182 -3.23 19.65 -39.02
CA ILE A 182 -2.08 20.55 -39.09
C ILE A 182 -1.11 20.07 -40.18
N PRO A 183 -0.96 20.83 -41.29
CA PRO A 183 -0.05 20.44 -42.37
C PRO A 183 1.43 20.43 -41.97
N SER A 184 1.80 21.23 -40.96
CA SER A 184 3.18 21.29 -40.47
C SER A 184 3.51 20.08 -39.59
N PHE A 185 4.53 19.33 -40.04
CA PHE A 185 5.08 18.20 -39.30
C PHE A 185 5.60 18.59 -37.91
N ILE A 186 6.32 19.71 -37.82
CA ILE A 186 6.93 20.17 -36.57
C ILE A 186 5.83 20.56 -35.57
N TRP A 187 4.82 21.33 -35.99
CA TRP A 187 3.75 21.75 -35.09
C TRP A 187 2.90 20.59 -34.59
N SER A 188 2.64 19.58 -35.43
CA SER A 188 1.93 18.37 -34.99
C SER A 188 2.70 17.60 -33.91
N ILE A 189 4.03 17.49 -34.03
CA ILE A 189 4.88 16.86 -33.00
C ILE A 189 4.94 17.71 -31.75
N LEU A 190 5.16 19.02 -31.86
CA LEU A 190 5.27 19.92 -30.71
C LEU A 190 4.00 19.92 -29.86
N ILE A 191 2.81 19.90 -30.47
CA ILE A 191 1.54 19.81 -29.73
C ILE A 191 1.44 18.47 -29.00
N GLY A 192 1.69 17.36 -29.68
CA GLY A 192 1.65 16.03 -29.06
C GLY A 192 2.65 15.89 -27.90
N PHE A 193 3.87 16.37 -28.11
CA PHE A 193 4.94 16.35 -27.11
C PHE A 193 4.66 17.29 -25.94
N GLY A 194 4.12 18.48 -26.20
CA GLY A 194 3.69 19.42 -25.16
C GLY A 194 2.59 18.83 -24.27
N LEU A 195 1.64 18.10 -24.87
CA LEU A 195 0.66 17.33 -24.09
C LEU A 195 1.39 16.28 -23.24
N LEU A 196 2.21 15.40 -23.83
CA LEU A 196 2.98 14.38 -23.09
C LEU A 196 3.70 14.98 -21.87
N LEU A 197 4.43 16.09 -22.04
CA LEU A 197 5.14 16.78 -20.96
C LEU A 197 4.18 17.30 -19.90
N THR A 198 3.07 17.92 -20.29
CA THR A 198 2.04 18.41 -19.35
C THR A 198 1.56 17.29 -18.43
N GLY A 199 1.30 16.11 -18.97
CA GLY A 199 0.90 14.94 -18.19
C GLY A 199 1.97 14.50 -17.18
N LEU A 200 3.24 14.46 -17.61
CA LEU A 200 4.36 14.05 -16.77
C LEU A 200 4.61 15.03 -15.62
N PHE A 201 4.53 16.33 -15.87
CA PHE A 201 4.71 17.35 -14.82
C PHE A 201 3.50 17.50 -13.92
N ALA A 202 2.28 17.20 -14.38
CA ALA A 202 1.07 17.27 -13.57
C ALA A 202 0.86 16.05 -12.66
N LYS A 203 1.36 14.85 -13.05
CA LYS A 203 1.16 13.60 -12.29
C LYS A 203 1.61 13.70 -10.82
N PRO A 204 2.80 14.25 -10.50
CA PRO A 204 3.27 14.39 -9.11
C PRO A 204 2.37 15.27 -8.23
N TYR A 205 1.57 16.15 -8.82
CA TYR A 205 0.68 17.07 -8.10
C TYR A 205 -0.78 16.58 -8.05
N GLY A 206 -1.09 15.40 -8.59
CA GLY A 206 -2.45 14.86 -8.58
C GLY A 206 -3.43 15.57 -9.52
N TYR A 207 -2.95 16.39 -10.46
CA TYR A 207 -3.81 17.16 -11.39
C TYR A 207 -4.14 16.42 -12.70
N VAL A 208 -3.82 15.13 -12.80
CA VAL A 208 -4.04 14.35 -14.02
C VAL A 208 -5.37 13.62 -13.95
N PHE A 209 -6.28 13.93 -14.87
CA PHE A 209 -7.58 13.29 -14.94
C PHE A 209 -7.51 11.86 -15.50
N ASP A 210 -8.43 11.00 -15.09
CA ASP A 210 -8.53 9.61 -15.57
C ASP A 210 -8.72 9.48 -17.09
N TRP A 211 -9.36 10.48 -17.71
CA TRP A 211 -9.59 10.50 -19.14
C TRP A 211 -8.38 11.02 -19.93
N TYR A 212 -7.29 11.43 -19.28
CA TYR A 212 -6.13 12.01 -19.98
C TYR A 212 -5.40 10.93 -20.81
N PRO A 213 -5.18 11.11 -22.13
CA PRO A 213 -4.77 10.02 -23.04
C PRO A 213 -3.44 9.37 -22.66
N PHE A 214 -2.46 10.16 -22.25
CA PHE A 214 -1.14 9.66 -21.83
C PHE A 214 -1.20 8.98 -20.45
N HIS A 215 -2.11 9.43 -19.59
CA HIS A 215 -2.33 8.81 -18.29
C HIS A 215 -2.95 7.43 -18.43
N ILE A 216 -3.92 7.25 -19.34
CA ILE A 216 -4.53 5.94 -19.62
C ILE A 216 -3.48 4.91 -20.05
N VAL A 217 -2.51 5.31 -20.90
CA VAL A 217 -1.42 4.42 -21.34
C VAL A 217 -0.47 4.06 -20.20
N SER A 218 -0.04 5.05 -19.40
CA SER A 218 0.86 4.82 -18.27
C SER A 218 0.21 4.01 -17.14
N ARG A 219 -1.11 4.15 -16.93
CA ARG A 219 -1.86 3.43 -15.90
C ARG A 219 -1.82 1.91 -16.04
N ILE A 220 -1.49 1.38 -17.22
CA ILE A 220 -1.29 -0.06 -17.45
C ILE A 220 -0.13 -0.62 -16.59
N THR A 221 0.90 0.18 -16.33
CA THR A 221 2.03 -0.24 -15.48
C THR A 221 1.81 0.08 -14.00
N ASP A 222 0.92 1.02 -13.68
CA ASP A 222 0.44 1.26 -12.32
C ASP A 222 -0.46 0.09 -11.83
N PHE A 223 -1.26 -0.50 -12.73
CA PHE A 223 -2.16 -1.65 -12.44
C PHE A 223 -1.84 -2.86 -13.32
N LYS A 224 -0.68 -3.47 -13.06
CA LYS A 224 -0.12 -4.61 -13.82
C LYS A 224 -1.06 -5.82 -13.92
N ALA A 225 -1.80 -6.13 -12.86
CA ALA A 225 -2.75 -7.25 -12.80
C ALA A 225 -4.08 -6.96 -13.55
N GLY A 226 -4.40 -5.69 -13.79
CA GLY A 226 -5.66 -5.27 -14.39
C GLY A 226 -6.79 -5.18 -13.39
N SER A 227 -7.98 -5.63 -13.80
CA SER A 227 -9.20 -5.54 -13.00
C SER A 227 -9.11 -6.40 -11.75
N ASP A 228 -9.49 -5.83 -10.60
CA ASP A 228 -9.60 -6.58 -9.35
C ASP A 228 -10.84 -7.48 -9.37
N LEU A 229 -11.84 -7.14 -10.18
CA LEU A 229 -13.08 -7.88 -10.39
C LEU A 229 -12.97 -8.95 -11.49
N GLY A 230 -11.81 -9.08 -12.14
CA GLY A 230 -11.56 -10.10 -13.17
C GLY A 230 -12.04 -9.71 -14.56
N TYR A 231 -12.38 -8.45 -14.81
CA TYR A 231 -12.65 -7.96 -16.16
C TYR A 231 -11.39 -7.98 -17.03
N TRP A 232 -11.57 -8.23 -18.33
CA TRP A 232 -10.44 -8.22 -19.27
C TRP A 232 -9.86 -6.81 -19.45
N PHE A 233 -10.74 -5.81 -19.52
CA PHE A 233 -10.41 -4.38 -19.61
C PHE A 233 -11.01 -3.64 -18.42
N VAL A 234 -10.37 -2.55 -17.99
CA VAL A 234 -10.86 -1.64 -16.95
C VAL A 234 -11.47 -0.39 -17.57
N TYR A 235 -12.16 0.41 -16.77
CA TYR A 235 -12.95 1.55 -17.26
C TYR A 235 -12.16 2.56 -18.12
N THR A 236 -10.89 2.81 -17.80
CA THR A 236 -10.04 3.74 -18.58
C THR A 236 -9.77 3.23 -19.99
N GLU A 237 -9.68 1.91 -20.19
CA GLU A 237 -9.54 1.33 -21.52
C GLU A 237 -10.84 1.47 -22.32
N TYR A 238 -12.02 1.31 -21.69
CA TYR A 238 -13.31 1.62 -22.33
C TYR A 238 -13.44 3.11 -22.69
N VAL A 239 -12.97 4.02 -21.82
CA VAL A 239 -12.87 5.45 -22.10
C VAL A 239 -11.98 5.70 -23.31
N SER A 240 -10.86 4.97 -23.43
CA SER A 240 -9.96 5.08 -24.57
C SER A 240 -10.65 4.73 -25.89
N VAL A 241 -11.40 3.63 -25.92
CA VAL A 241 -12.20 3.23 -27.09
C VAL A 241 -13.24 4.31 -27.42
N ALA A 242 -14.00 4.76 -26.44
CA ALA A 242 -15.06 5.74 -26.64
C ALA A 242 -14.53 7.07 -27.21
N ALA A 243 -13.47 7.60 -26.60
CA ALA A 243 -12.85 8.83 -27.03
C ALA A 243 -12.18 8.69 -28.40
N ALA A 244 -11.56 7.54 -28.70
CA ALA A 244 -10.99 7.26 -30.01
C ALA A 244 -12.05 7.29 -31.12
N LEU A 245 -13.20 6.67 -30.91
CA LEU A 245 -14.30 6.65 -31.89
C LEU A 245 -14.83 8.05 -32.21
N ILE A 246 -15.02 8.87 -31.17
CA ILE A 246 -15.46 10.27 -31.33
C ILE A 246 -14.43 11.06 -32.13
N LEU A 247 -13.15 10.96 -31.77
CA LEU A 247 -12.09 11.71 -32.45
C LEU A 247 -11.85 11.26 -33.88
N LEU A 248 -11.93 9.96 -34.16
CA LEU A 248 -11.81 9.44 -35.52
C LEU A 248 -12.98 9.90 -36.39
N TYR A 249 -14.20 9.96 -35.84
CA TYR A 249 -15.34 10.55 -36.53
C TYR A 249 -15.12 12.03 -36.84
N LEU A 250 -14.71 12.83 -35.84
CA LEU A 250 -14.47 14.26 -36.02
C LEU A 250 -13.35 14.52 -37.03
N GLY A 251 -12.24 13.80 -36.90
CA GLY A 251 -11.11 13.87 -37.81
C GLY A 251 -11.48 13.46 -39.24
N PHE A 252 -12.31 12.42 -39.41
CA PHE A 252 -12.80 12.01 -40.73
C PHE A 252 -13.73 13.04 -41.38
N GLN A 253 -14.65 13.62 -40.62
CA GLN A 253 -15.55 14.66 -41.16
C GLN A 253 -14.77 15.90 -41.58
N TRP A 254 -13.78 16.30 -40.79
CA TRP A 254 -12.86 17.35 -41.19
C TRP A 254 -12.04 16.94 -42.44
N TYR A 255 -11.49 15.71 -42.47
CA TYR A 255 -10.74 15.17 -43.62
C TYR A 255 -11.53 15.26 -44.92
N LYS A 256 -12.82 14.93 -44.86
CA LYS A 256 -13.75 14.91 -46.01
C LYS A 256 -14.06 16.30 -46.53
N HIS A 257 -14.21 17.28 -45.64
CA HIS A 257 -14.75 18.62 -45.96
C HIS A 257 -13.73 19.77 -45.87
N LYS A 258 -12.51 19.50 -45.40
CA LYS A 258 -11.34 20.39 -45.25
C LYS A 258 -11.48 21.58 -44.31
N THR A 259 -12.70 21.98 -43.95
CA THR A 259 -12.95 23.06 -43.00
C THR A 259 -14.02 22.66 -42.00
N TRP A 260 -13.87 23.10 -40.74
CA TRP A 260 -14.84 22.85 -39.67
C TRP A 260 -16.25 23.33 -40.05
N ARG A 261 -16.34 24.51 -40.68
CA ARG A 261 -17.62 25.07 -41.14
C ARG A 261 -18.30 24.15 -42.17
N ARG A 262 -17.58 23.63 -43.16
CA ARG A 262 -18.18 22.72 -44.17
C ARG A 262 -18.48 21.32 -43.61
N ALA A 263 -17.63 20.86 -42.69
CA ALA A 263 -17.77 19.56 -42.05
C ALA A 263 -19.02 19.50 -41.17
N PHE A 264 -19.28 20.54 -40.38
CA PHE A 264 -20.28 20.47 -39.32
C PHE A 264 -21.33 21.59 -39.32
N LEU A 265 -21.04 22.76 -39.89
CA LEU A 265 -21.90 23.96 -39.77
C LEU A 265 -22.45 24.43 -41.14
N ALA A 266 -22.35 23.60 -42.17
CA ALA A 266 -22.77 23.98 -43.53
C ALA A 266 -24.29 24.00 -43.69
N THR A 267 -24.99 23.14 -42.95
CA THR A 267 -26.44 23.02 -42.94
C THR A 267 -26.94 22.78 -41.52
N PRO A 268 -28.19 23.16 -41.19
CA PRO A 268 -28.79 22.87 -39.88
C PRO A 268 -28.76 21.37 -39.54
N ALA A 269 -28.96 20.50 -40.52
CA ALA A 269 -28.90 19.05 -40.34
C ALA A 269 -27.51 18.55 -39.93
N LYS A 270 -26.42 19.11 -40.48
CA LYS A 270 -25.06 18.76 -40.07
C LYS A 270 -24.73 19.29 -38.67
N ALA A 271 -25.21 20.48 -38.34
CA ALA A 271 -25.02 21.06 -37.01
C ALA A 271 -25.75 20.22 -35.95
N LEU A 272 -26.99 19.80 -36.26
CA LEU A 272 -27.76 18.88 -35.43
C LEU A 272 -27.05 17.52 -35.29
N ALA A 273 -26.55 16.94 -36.38
CA ALA A 273 -25.83 15.67 -36.35
C ALA A 273 -24.56 15.74 -35.49
N LEU A 274 -23.78 16.83 -35.58
CA LEU A 274 -22.64 17.05 -34.69
C LEU A 274 -23.10 17.15 -33.23
N GLY A 275 -24.15 17.94 -32.97
CA GLY A 275 -24.72 18.09 -31.63
C GLY A 275 -25.13 16.76 -31.02
N VAL A 276 -25.81 15.90 -31.79
CA VAL A 276 -26.20 14.56 -31.36
C VAL A 276 -24.99 13.68 -31.07
N VAL A 277 -23.98 13.65 -31.96
CA VAL A 277 -22.76 12.85 -31.75
C VAL A 277 -22.00 13.31 -30.51
N LEU A 278 -21.84 14.61 -30.31
CA LEU A 278 -21.17 15.15 -29.12
C LEU A 278 -21.98 14.89 -27.84
N ALA A 279 -23.31 15.01 -27.89
CA ALA A 279 -24.18 14.73 -26.75
C ALA A 279 -24.14 13.25 -26.36
N LEU A 280 -24.32 12.34 -27.33
CA LEU A 280 -24.23 10.90 -27.09
C LEU A 280 -22.83 10.48 -26.62
N GLY A 281 -21.79 11.05 -27.22
CA GLY A 281 -20.40 10.82 -26.82
C GLY A 281 -20.12 11.31 -25.40
N ALA A 282 -20.63 12.50 -25.03
CA ALA A 282 -20.51 13.04 -23.69
C ALA A 282 -21.27 12.19 -22.66
N VAL A 283 -22.50 11.75 -22.97
CA VAL A 283 -23.28 10.84 -22.11
C VAL A 283 -22.55 9.52 -21.91
N TRP A 284 -21.97 8.96 -22.98
CA TRP A 284 -21.24 7.70 -22.89
C TRP A 284 -19.95 7.82 -22.07
N LEU A 285 -19.14 8.85 -22.30
CA LEU A 285 -17.95 9.14 -21.52
C LEU A 285 -18.29 9.45 -20.05
N PHE A 286 -19.35 10.21 -19.80
CA PHE A 286 -19.84 10.50 -18.46
C PHE A 286 -20.26 9.22 -17.74
N ALA A 287 -20.99 8.31 -18.40
CA ALA A 287 -21.38 7.04 -17.82
C ALA A 287 -20.18 6.15 -17.46
N LEU A 288 -19.11 6.16 -18.27
CA LEU A 288 -17.89 5.41 -18.01
C LEU A 288 -17.04 6.03 -16.88
N LEU A 289 -16.97 7.36 -16.82
CA LEU A 289 -16.18 8.09 -15.83
C LEU A 289 -16.88 8.25 -14.48
N ARG A 290 -18.21 8.13 -14.45
CA ARG A 290 -18.99 8.21 -13.21
C ARG A 290 -18.58 7.06 -12.29
N PRO A 291 -18.04 7.36 -11.09
CA PRO A 291 -17.63 6.32 -10.17
C PRO A 291 -18.84 5.50 -9.69
N LYS A 292 -18.58 4.23 -9.43
CA LYS A 292 -19.53 3.29 -8.85
C LYS A 292 -19.29 3.17 -7.35
N GLN A 293 -20.31 2.80 -6.62
CA GLN A 293 -20.18 2.36 -5.22
C GLN A 293 -20.61 0.90 -5.13
N GLY A 294 -20.09 0.18 -4.14
CA GLY A 294 -20.52 -1.20 -3.90
C GLY A 294 -21.97 -1.22 -3.41
N ASP A 295 -22.77 -2.13 -3.98
CA ASP A 295 -24.17 -2.30 -3.57
C ASP A 295 -24.25 -2.85 -2.13
N GLU A 296 -25.41 -2.70 -1.50
CA GLU A 296 -25.70 -3.40 -0.25
C GLU A 296 -25.98 -4.87 -0.51
N HIS A 297 -25.56 -5.73 0.42
CA HIS A 297 -25.87 -7.14 0.38
C HIS A 297 -27.05 -7.46 1.34
N PRO A 298 -27.96 -8.39 1.01
CA PRO A 298 -29.10 -8.71 1.88
C PRO A 298 -28.72 -9.24 3.27
N ARG A 299 -27.52 -9.82 3.39
CA ARG A 299 -26.97 -10.39 4.62
C ARG A 299 -25.52 -9.97 4.79
N THR A 300 -24.99 -10.06 6.00
CA THR A 300 -23.56 -9.90 6.24
C THR A 300 -22.84 -11.21 5.97
N VAL A 301 -21.92 -11.23 5.02
CA VAL A 301 -21.22 -12.45 4.57
C VAL A 301 -19.71 -12.23 4.59
N LEU A 302 -19.00 -13.15 5.23
CA LEU A 302 -17.55 -13.22 5.21
C LEU A 302 -17.13 -14.56 4.60
N ALA A 303 -16.44 -14.50 3.47
CA ALA A 303 -15.97 -15.67 2.75
C ALA A 303 -14.57 -15.45 2.18
N GLY A 304 -13.95 -16.51 1.69
CA GLY A 304 -12.65 -16.39 1.06
C GLY A 304 -11.97 -17.71 0.79
N GLU A 305 -10.73 -17.58 0.32
CA GLU A 305 -9.81 -18.69 0.12
C GLU A 305 -8.40 -18.29 0.55
N LEU A 306 -7.67 -19.26 1.09
CA LEU A 306 -6.29 -19.09 1.53
C LEU A 306 -5.45 -20.26 1.00
N ASP A 307 -4.56 -19.95 0.07
CA ASP A 307 -3.49 -20.87 -0.33
C ASP A 307 -2.29 -20.67 0.62
N ALA A 308 -2.17 -21.53 1.63
CA ALA A 308 -1.15 -21.44 2.66
C ALA A 308 -0.21 -22.64 2.64
N GLY A 309 1.08 -22.37 2.84
CA GLY A 309 2.08 -23.44 3.06
C GLY A 309 1.89 -24.22 4.36
N LEU A 310 1.06 -23.72 5.29
CA LEU A 310 0.71 -24.39 6.53
C LEU A 310 -0.79 -24.70 6.57
N PRO A 311 -1.21 -25.86 7.13
CA PRO A 311 -2.62 -26.19 7.24
C PRO A 311 -3.32 -25.23 8.20
N VAL A 312 -4.39 -24.59 7.70
CA VAL A 312 -5.27 -23.72 8.49
C VAL A 312 -6.62 -24.43 8.67
N SER A 313 -7.06 -24.54 9.92
CA SER A 313 -8.31 -25.20 10.30
C SER A 313 -9.44 -24.20 10.54
N HIS A 314 -9.14 -23.03 11.11
CA HIS A 314 -10.16 -22.03 11.47
C HIS A 314 -9.76 -20.62 11.08
N VAL A 315 -10.78 -19.79 10.83
CA VAL A 315 -10.68 -18.35 10.65
C VAL A 315 -11.40 -17.67 11.81
N TYR A 316 -10.72 -16.75 12.48
CA TYR A 316 -11.20 -16.01 13.63
C TYR A 316 -11.47 -14.57 13.20
N LEU A 317 -12.71 -14.14 13.37
CA LEU A 317 -13.07 -12.73 13.23
C LEU A 317 -12.92 -12.07 14.60
N ILE A 318 -12.02 -11.09 14.71
CA ILE A 318 -11.62 -10.47 15.97
C ILE A 318 -12.09 -9.01 16.01
N ASN A 319 -12.68 -8.63 17.13
CA ASN A 319 -13.09 -7.26 17.41
C ASN A 319 -11.87 -6.35 17.62
N PRO A 320 -11.78 -5.20 16.94
CA PRO A 320 -10.59 -4.33 17.01
C PRO A 320 -10.34 -3.72 18.39
N THR A 321 -11.40 -3.43 19.17
CA THR A 321 -11.30 -2.76 20.46
C THR A 321 -11.07 -3.76 21.60
N LEU A 322 -11.86 -4.84 21.64
CA LEU A 322 -11.80 -5.82 22.72
C LEU A 322 -10.73 -6.89 22.52
N GLN A 323 -10.23 -7.04 21.29
CA GLN A 323 -9.35 -8.16 20.89
C GLN A 323 -10.00 -9.51 21.23
N ASP A 324 -11.33 -9.58 21.10
CA ASP A 324 -12.14 -10.76 21.35
C ASP A 324 -12.63 -11.39 20.05
N THR A 325 -12.80 -12.70 20.05
CA THR A 325 -13.29 -13.45 18.88
C THR A 325 -14.80 -13.31 18.77
N LEU A 326 -15.26 -12.67 17.70
CA LEU A 326 -16.67 -12.50 17.35
C LEU A 326 -17.25 -13.73 16.65
N ALA A 327 -16.45 -14.41 15.84
CA ALA A 327 -16.87 -15.62 15.13
C ALA A 327 -15.66 -16.53 14.88
N ILE A 328 -15.89 -17.84 14.96
CA ILE A 328 -14.94 -18.89 14.57
C ILE A 328 -15.54 -19.59 13.36
N ILE A 329 -14.82 -19.58 12.24
CA ILE A 329 -15.30 -20.07 10.94
C ILE A 329 -14.44 -21.26 10.54
N PRO A 330 -15.01 -22.45 10.30
CA PRO A 330 -14.24 -23.61 9.89
C PRO A 330 -13.76 -23.47 8.43
N MET A 331 -12.53 -23.92 8.18
CA MET A 331 -12.01 -24.09 6.82
C MET A 331 -12.54 -25.37 6.18
N GLN A 332 -12.97 -25.28 4.92
CA GLN A 332 -13.36 -26.39 4.05
C GLN A 332 -12.37 -26.47 2.89
N GLY A 333 -11.34 -27.31 3.05
CA GLY A 333 -10.19 -27.31 2.14
C GLY A 333 -9.40 -26.01 2.26
N ASN A 334 -9.28 -25.25 1.18
CA ASN A 334 -8.65 -23.92 1.18
C ASN A 334 -9.65 -22.76 1.26
N ARG A 335 -10.94 -23.03 1.52
CA ARG A 335 -12.01 -22.02 1.51
C ARG A 335 -12.69 -21.91 2.85
N PHE A 336 -13.29 -20.75 3.11
CA PHE A 336 -14.16 -20.53 4.24
C PHE A 336 -15.35 -19.67 3.83
N HIS A 337 -16.47 -19.84 4.55
CA HIS A 337 -17.69 -19.09 4.30
C HIS A 337 -18.54 -19.06 5.57
N GLN A 338 -18.96 -17.86 5.98
CA GLN A 338 -19.87 -17.66 7.10
C GLN A 338 -20.84 -16.53 6.81
N VAL A 339 -22.11 -16.74 7.16
CA VAL A 339 -23.09 -15.66 7.31
C VAL A 339 -23.03 -15.20 8.76
N LEU A 340 -22.80 -13.91 8.97
CA LEU A 340 -22.70 -13.31 10.30
C LEU A 340 -24.08 -12.78 10.71
N GLU A 341 -24.57 -13.24 11.86
CA GLU A 341 -25.81 -12.77 12.45
C GLU A 341 -25.55 -11.62 13.42
N GLY A 342 -26.50 -10.68 13.51
CA GLY A 342 -26.40 -9.50 14.36
C GLY A 342 -25.89 -8.25 13.64
N GLU A 343 -25.95 -7.13 14.36
CA GLU A 343 -25.50 -5.84 13.86
C GLU A 343 -23.98 -5.69 14.08
N LEU A 344 -23.26 -5.50 12.98
CA LEU A 344 -21.85 -5.11 12.98
C LEU A 344 -21.73 -3.63 12.60
N VAL A 345 -21.02 -2.89 13.44
CA VAL A 345 -20.60 -1.51 13.15
C VAL A 345 -19.57 -1.55 12.02
N ALA A 346 -19.68 -0.62 11.06
CA ALA A 346 -18.73 -0.55 9.94
C ALA A 346 -17.34 -0.11 10.43
N ASP A 347 -16.41 -1.06 10.50
CA ASP A 347 -15.08 -0.85 11.03
C ASP A 347 -14.04 -1.84 10.47
N HIS A 348 -12.76 -1.62 10.80
CA HIS A 348 -11.69 -2.55 10.52
C HIS A 348 -11.70 -3.71 11.51
N TYR A 349 -12.12 -4.90 11.05
CA TYR A 349 -12.04 -6.13 11.82
C TYR A 349 -10.78 -6.91 11.44
N GLN A 350 -10.17 -7.54 12.44
CA GLN A 350 -9.04 -8.42 12.22
C GLN A 350 -9.55 -9.82 11.87
N VAL A 351 -9.06 -10.38 10.78
CA VAL A 351 -9.35 -11.73 10.33
C VAL A 351 -8.07 -12.54 10.46
N ALA A 352 -8.03 -13.42 11.46
CA ALA A 352 -6.89 -14.28 11.74
C ALA A 352 -7.14 -15.70 11.22
N PHE A 353 -6.16 -16.27 10.54
CA PHE A 353 -6.17 -17.63 10.01
C PHE A 353 -5.34 -18.50 10.95
N ASP A 354 -6.04 -19.20 11.84
CA ASP A 354 -5.50 -19.71 13.09
C ASP A 354 -4.59 -18.66 13.75
N ARG A 355 -3.35 -19.04 14.06
CA ARG A 355 -2.31 -18.17 14.61
C ARG A 355 -1.24 -17.81 13.60
N PHE A 356 -1.39 -18.26 12.36
CA PHE A 356 -0.31 -18.20 11.38
C PHE A 356 -0.31 -16.90 10.59
N TYR A 357 -1.50 -16.43 10.23
CA TYR A 357 -1.68 -15.29 9.34
C TYR A 357 -2.82 -14.40 9.79
N GLN A 358 -2.75 -13.11 9.46
CA GLN A 358 -3.80 -12.17 9.79
C GLN A 358 -3.91 -11.07 8.75
N THR A 359 -5.12 -10.56 8.56
CA THR A 359 -5.41 -9.39 7.73
C THR A 359 -6.44 -8.50 8.42
N SER A 360 -6.50 -7.22 8.03
CA SER A 360 -7.49 -6.28 8.51
C SER A 360 -8.46 -5.94 7.38
N VAL A 361 -9.75 -6.00 7.65
CA VAL A 361 -10.80 -5.83 6.63
C VAL A 361 -11.89 -4.90 7.15
N TYR A 362 -12.18 -3.85 6.38
CA TYR A 362 -13.26 -2.91 6.65
C TYR A 362 -14.59 -3.44 6.11
N PHE A 363 -15.55 -3.67 7.01
CA PHE A 363 -16.93 -4.01 6.63
C PHE A 363 -17.90 -3.78 7.80
N GLY A 364 -19.20 -3.82 7.54
CA GLY A 364 -20.23 -3.76 8.56
C GLY A 364 -21.45 -4.60 8.20
N THR A 365 -22.58 -4.24 8.80
CA THR A 365 -23.87 -4.88 8.51
C THR A 365 -24.23 -4.75 7.03
N ARG A 366 -24.80 -5.82 6.43
CA ARG A 366 -25.22 -5.85 5.01
C ARG A 366 -24.07 -5.70 4.01
N ASP A 367 -22.87 -6.11 4.40
CA ASP A 367 -21.73 -6.22 3.49
C ASP A 367 -21.40 -7.67 3.15
N SER A 368 -20.92 -7.89 1.92
CA SER A 368 -20.37 -9.16 1.47
C SER A 368 -18.90 -8.96 1.15
N VAL A 369 -18.04 -9.74 1.82
CA VAL A 369 -16.59 -9.61 1.77
C VAL A 369 -16.01 -10.95 1.34
N TYR A 370 -15.16 -10.91 0.32
CA TYR A 370 -14.38 -12.07 -0.14
C TYR A 370 -12.89 -11.80 0.03
N ILE A 371 -12.20 -12.61 0.83
CA ILE A 371 -10.75 -12.50 1.08
C ILE A 371 -10.02 -13.58 0.29
N ALA A 372 -9.15 -13.19 -0.64
CA ALA A 372 -8.25 -14.11 -1.33
C ALA A 372 -6.83 -13.93 -0.78
N GLY A 373 -6.26 -14.98 -0.20
CA GLY A 373 -4.95 -14.96 0.43
C GLY A 373 -3.97 -15.97 -0.17
N VAL A 374 -2.70 -15.60 -0.24
CA VAL A 374 -1.58 -16.51 -0.44
C VAL A 374 -0.59 -16.29 0.70
N ALA A 375 -0.15 -17.36 1.35
CA ALA A 375 0.74 -17.27 2.50
C ALA A 375 1.75 -18.42 2.54
N ASN A 376 2.94 -18.15 3.07
CA ASN A 376 3.96 -19.17 3.33
C ASN A 376 4.57 -18.96 4.73
N ALA A 377 5.71 -19.56 5.03
CA ALA A 377 6.33 -19.41 6.35
C ALA A 377 6.81 -17.97 6.63
N ASP A 378 7.16 -17.22 5.58
CA ASP A 378 7.91 -15.97 5.70
C ASP A 378 7.05 -14.71 5.36
N ALA A 379 5.95 -14.88 4.61
CA ALA A 379 5.09 -13.78 4.18
C ALA A 379 3.62 -14.21 3.98
N SER A 380 2.72 -13.22 4.02
CA SER A 380 1.31 -13.37 3.62
C SER A 380 0.85 -12.17 2.77
N LYS A 381 0.06 -12.43 1.73
CA LYS A 381 -0.58 -11.41 0.88
C LYS A 381 -2.07 -11.68 0.78
N PHE A 382 -2.89 -10.66 1.04
CA PHE A 382 -4.34 -10.74 0.98
C PHE A 382 -4.90 -9.68 0.03
N ALA A 383 -5.93 -10.06 -0.71
CA ALA A 383 -6.75 -9.18 -1.54
C ALA A 383 -8.21 -9.28 -1.08
N VAL A 384 -8.88 -8.14 -0.94
CA VAL A 384 -10.27 -8.06 -0.50
C VAL A 384 -11.14 -7.63 -1.66
N ARG A 385 -12.27 -8.33 -1.85
CA ARG A 385 -13.31 -8.04 -2.84
C ARG A 385 -14.69 -7.99 -2.18
N GLY A 386 -15.68 -7.54 -2.93
CA GLY A 386 -17.08 -7.51 -2.52
C GLY A 386 -17.64 -6.10 -2.39
N THR A 387 -18.63 -5.90 -1.51
CA THR A 387 -19.36 -4.63 -1.37
C THR A 387 -18.50 -3.48 -0.85
N ARG A 388 -17.37 -3.80 -0.22
CA ARG A 388 -16.40 -2.86 0.38
C ARG A 388 -15.04 -2.88 -0.33
N LEU A 389 -15.01 -3.21 -1.63
CA LEU A 389 -13.77 -3.24 -2.43
C LEU A 389 -12.97 -1.93 -2.31
N ALA A 390 -13.63 -0.78 -2.53
CA ALA A 390 -12.95 0.51 -2.51
C ALA A 390 -12.50 0.91 -1.10
N ASP A 391 -13.32 0.67 -0.09
CA ASP A 391 -13.05 0.96 1.32
C ASP A 391 -11.79 0.22 1.81
N ASN A 392 -11.60 -1.03 1.38
CA ASN A 392 -10.42 -1.83 1.73
C ASN A 392 -9.17 -1.50 0.92
N GLN A 393 -9.29 -0.83 -0.23
CA GLN A 393 -8.15 -0.40 -1.05
C GLN A 393 -7.73 1.04 -0.78
N ALA A 394 -8.66 1.90 -0.35
CA ALA A 394 -8.38 3.28 0.01
C ALA A 394 -7.32 3.37 1.13
N GLY A 395 -7.17 2.28 1.90
CA GLY A 395 -6.26 2.18 3.04
C GLY A 395 -6.76 3.02 4.22
N SER A 396 -6.25 2.71 5.42
CA SER A 396 -6.21 3.74 6.46
C SER A 396 -5.32 4.87 5.96
N VAL A 397 -5.55 6.11 6.40
CA VAL A 397 -4.72 7.28 6.10
C VAL A 397 -3.33 7.03 6.69
N LYS A 398 -2.51 6.23 5.99
CA LYS A 398 -1.13 6.00 6.36
C LYS A 398 -0.42 7.31 6.14
N ALA A 399 0.34 7.71 7.14
CA ALA A 399 1.15 8.91 7.08
C ALA A 399 2.15 8.80 5.92
N SER A 400 1.74 9.29 4.75
CA SER A 400 2.68 9.69 3.71
C SER A 400 3.59 10.75 4.30
N TRP A 401 4.77 10.95 3.68
CA TRP A 401 5.59 12.10 4.00
C TRP A 401 4.73 13.36 3.99
N ASN A 402 4.67 14.03 5.13
CA ASN A 402 3.95 15.28 5.31
C ASN A 402 4.95 16.31 5.81
N ARG A 403 5.03 17.42 5.11
CA ARG A 403 5.88 18.58 5.44
C ARG A 403 5.71 19.05 6.90
N ILE A 404 4.50 18.96 7.45
CA ILE A 404 4.20 19.34 8.84
C ILE A 404 4.88 18.40 9.83
N ARG A 405 4.92 17.10 9.54
CA ARG A 405 5.66 16.14 10.36
C ARG A 405 7.16 16.43 10.31
N TYR A 406 7.69 16.76 9.14
CA TYR A 406 9.09 17.18 9.00
C TYR A 406 9.39 18.44 9.83
N TYR A 407 8.53 19.47 9.78
CA TYR A 407 8.68 20.67 10.62
C TYR A 407 8.71 20.32 12.11
N LEU A 408 7.81 19.44 12.55
CA LEU A 408 7.75 19.00 13.94
C LEU A 408 9.00 18.20 14.33
N GLU A 409 9.46 17.26 13.52
CA GLU A 409 10.66 16.44 13.77
C GLU A 409 11.92 17.30 13.86
N GLN A 410 12.05 18.30 13.00
CA GLN A 410 13.19 19.23 12.97
C GLN A 410 13.03 20.45 13.90
N ASN A 411 12.02 20.46 14.77
CA ASN A 411 11.73 21.56 15.72
C ASN A 411 11.63 22.94 15.04
N MET A 412 11.11 23.01 13.82
CA MET A 412 10.96 24.25 13.06
C MET A 412 9.73 25.03 13.53
N PHE A 413 9.82 26.37 13.51
CA PHE A 413 8.73 27.31 13.78
C PHE A 413 8.10 27.20 15.19
N LEU A 414 8.82 26.68 16.19
CA LEU A 414 8.33 26.63 17.57
C LEU A 414 8.07 28.04 18.15
N ASP A 415 8.76 29.05 17.62
CA ASP A 415 8.61 30.47 17.92
C ASP A 415 7.40 31.12 17.22
N ASP A 416 6.93 30.58 16.09
CA ASP A 416 5.79 31.09 15.30
C ASP A 416 4.64 30.07 15.21
N PRO A 417 3.79 29.97 16.25
CA PRO A 417 2.64 29.05 16.26
C PRO A 417 1.60 29.38 15.18
N LEU A 418 1.52 30.64 14.72
CA LEU A 418 0.56 31.05 13.70
C LEU A 418 0.97 30.56 12.31
N HIS A 419 2.26 30.63 11.99
CA HIS A 419 2.78 30.05 10.74
C HIS A 419 2.58 28.53 10.71
N PHE A 420 2.98 27.83 11.78
CA PHE A 420 2.79 26.38 11.86
C PHE A 420 1.32 25.98 11.70
N ALA A 421 0.40 26.66 12.39
CA ALA A 421 -1.03 26.39 12.29
C ALA A 421 -1.60 26.63 10.87
N ARG A 422 -1.15 27.69 10.17
CA ARG A 422 -1.59 27.96 8.79
C ARG A 422 -1.13 26.89 7.81
N GLU A 423 0.14 26.50 7.87
CA GLU A 423 0.67 25.44 6.99
C GLU A 423 0.00 24.09 7.29
N LEU A 424 -0.23 23.79 8.57
CA LEU A 424 -0.93 22.59 9.01
C LEU A 424 -2.36 22.53 8.47
N HIS A 425 -3.09 23.64 8.56
CA HIS A 425 -4.46 23.74 8.04
C HIS A 425 -4.55 23.65 6.52
N ALA A 426 -3.62 24.27 5.81
CA ALA A 426 -3.55 24.19 4.35
C ALA A 426 -3.32 22.74 3.89
N ASP A 427 -2.40 22.04 4.55
CA ASP A 427 -2.07 20.65 4.25
C ASP A 427 -3.22 19.70 4.63
N TRP A 428 -3.87 19.92 5.78
CA TRP A 428 -5.09 19.19 6.17
C TRP A 428 -6.21 19.30 5.11
N LYS A 429 -6.50 20.50 4.62
CA LYS A 429 -7.50 20.72 3.56
C LYS A 429 -7.13 20.02 2.26
N LYS A 430 -5.84 20.00 1.93
CA LYS A 430 -5.33 19.28 0.76
C LYS A 430 -5.56 17.78 0.92
N THR A 431 -5.17 17.18 2.04
CA THR A 431 -5.35 15.74 2.30
C THR A 431 -6.82 15.34 2.36
N GLN A 432 -7.70 16.17 2.93
CA GLN A 432 -9.15 15.93 2.87
C GLN A 432 -9.66 15.86 1.42
N ARG A 433 -9.23 16.79 0.55
CA ARG A 433 -9.62 16.77 -0.87
C ARG A 433 -9.10 15.53 -1.58
N GLU A 434 -7.83 15.17 -1.36
CA GLU A 434 -7.21 13.99 -1.97
C GLU A 434 -7.90 12.69 -1.55
N SER A 435 -8.27 12.56 -0.26
CA SER A 435 -8.98 11.38 0.24
C SER A 435 -10.31 11.11 -0.48
N ARG A 436 -11.00 12.17 -0.90
CA ARG A 436 -12.28 12.08 -1.64
C ARG A 436 -12.11 11.71 -3.11
N LEU A 437 -10.89 11.77 -3.65
CA LEU A 437 -10.59 11.49 -5.06
C LEU A 437 -10.21 10.03 -5.29
N PHE A 438 -10.01 9.24 -4.23
CA PHE A 438 -9.62 7.84 -4.34
C PHE A 438 -10.64 7.02 -5.15
N LYS A 439 -10.11 6.25 -6.11
CA LYS A 439 -10.85 5.32 -6.96
C LYS A 439 -10.05 4.05 -7.18
N THR A 440 -10.73 2.91 -7.17
CA THR A 440 -10.12 1.64 -7.55
C THR A 440 -9.81 1.59 -9.05
N VAL A 441 -9.06 0.57 -9.47
CA VAL A 441 -8.79 0.31 -10.90
C VAL A 441 -10.08 0.09 -11.70
N ASP A 442 -11.14 -0.42 -11.05
CA ASP A 442 -12.45 -0.71 -11.63
C ASP A 442 -13.47 0.44 -11.48
N ASN A 443 -13.01 1.65 -11.12
CA ASN A 443 -13.81 2.85 -10.92
C ASN A 443 -14.80 2.79 -9.74
N TYR A 444 -14.44 2.12 -8.65
CA TYR A 444 -15.22 2.16 -7.41
C TYR A 444 -14.68 3.22 -6.46
N THR A 445 -15.57 3.96 -5.79
CA THR A 445 -15.25 4.86 -4.69
C THR A 445 -15.72 4.30 -3.36
N PRO A 446 -15.08 4.67 -2.23
CA PRO A 446 -15.53 4.22 -0.91
C PRO A 446 -16.95 4.72 -0.61
N LYS A 447 -17.65 3.99 0.26
CA LYS A 447 -19.01 4.37 0.68
C LYS A 447 -18.98 5.63 1.56
N ALA A 448 -20.14 6.25 1.72
CA ALA A 448 -20.27 7.54 2.40
C ALA A 448 -19.92 7.48 3.91
N ASP A 449 -20.21 6.36 4.57
CA ASP A 449 -19.85 6.09 5.96
C ASP A 449 -18.33 6.01 6.16
N PHE A 450 -17.64 5.27 5.28
CA PHE A 450 -16.18 5.19 5.27
C PHE A 450 -15.55 6.56 5.04
N ASN A 451 -16.02 7.33 4.05
CA ASN A 451 -15.49 8.67 3.76
C ASN A 451 -15.66 9.62 4.96
N LYS A 452 -16.83 9.62 5.61
CA LYS A 452 -17.07 10.43 6.82
C LYS A 452 -16.12 10.03 7.97
N ARG A 453 -15.91 8.73 8.16
CA ARG A 453 -14.95 8.22 9.15
C ARG A 453 -13.52 8.65 8.82
N SER A 454 -13.10 8.47 7.57
CA SER A 454 -11.77 8.86 7.09
C SER A 454 -11.53 10.36 7.28
N GLU A 455 -12.49 11.22 6.97
CA GLU A 455 -12.37 12.68 7.17
C GLU A 455 -12.11 13.06 8.63
N LYS A 456 -12.79 12.38 9.56
CA LYS A 456 -12.55 12.57 11.01
C LYS A 456 -11.16 12.09 11.41
N LEU A 457 -10.74 10.91 10.95
CA LEU A 457 -9.39 10.38 11.26
C LEU A 457 -8.27 11.24 10.66
N ILE A 458 -8.48 11.82 9.48
CA ILE A 458 -7.57 12.83 8.93
C ILE A 458 -7.48 14.02 9.90
N ALA A 459 -8.59 14.57 10.36
CA ALA A 459 -8.57 15.67 11.32
C ALA A 459 -7.83 15.29 12.63
N VAL A 460 -8.08 14.11 13.18
CA VAL A 460 -7.36 13.56 14.35
C VAL A 460 -5.85 13.53 14.13
N ASN A 461 -5.38 13.05 12.98
CA ASN A 461 -3.95 12.99 12.66
C ASN A 461 -3.30 14.38 12.69
N TYR A 462 -3.96 15.40 12.12
CA TYR A 462 -3.44 16.77 12.11
C TYR A 462 -3.53 17.44 13.49
N LEU A 463 -4.58 17.17 14.27
CA LEU A 463 -4.69 17.63 15.65
C LEU A 463 -3.63 17.00 16.56
N SER A 464 -3.25 15.75 16.28
CA SER A 464 -2.14 15.07 16.97
C SER A 464 -0.80 15.73 16.66
N LEU A 465 -0.56 16.15 15.41
CA LEU A 465 0.62 16.94 15.03
C LEU A 465 0.66 18.30 15.75
N TRP A 466 -0.49 18.99 15.84
CA TRP A 466 -0.61 20.22 16.62
C TRP A 466 -0.33 19.99 18.11
N THR A 467 -0.87 18.90 18.68
CA THR A 467 -0.64 18.51 20.08
C THR A 467 0.85 18.23 20.35
N GLY A 468 1.53 17.56 19.41
CA GLY A 468 2.98 17.38 19.46
C GLY A 468 3.75 18.71 19.41
N PHE A 469 3.33 19.64 18.55
CA PHE A 469 3.90 20.99 18.47
C PHE A 469 3.75 21.75 19.80
N VAL A 470 2.55 21.75 20.38
CA VAL A 470 2.27 22.40 21.69
C VAL A 470 3.18 21.84 22.77
N ARG A 471 3.31 20.51 22.87
CA ARG A 471 4.20 19.86 23.86
C ARG A 471 5.65 20.31 23.72
N LYS A 472 6.19 20.31 22.50
CA LYS A 472 7.57 20.76 22.24
C LYS A 472 7.75 22.24 22.54
N ARG A 473 6.75 23.06 22.19
CA ARG A 473 6.78 24.50 22.47
C ARG A 473 6.74 24.80 23.95
N MET A 474 5.92 24.10 24.74
CA MET A 474 5.88 24.25 26.20
C MET A 474 7.23 23.93 26.86
N ALA A 475 7.98 22.98 26.33
CA ALA A 475 9.32 22.65 26.84
C ALA A 475 10.37 23.73 26.55
N VAL A 476 10.23 24.47 25.44
CA VAL A 476 11.19 25.52 25.03
C VAL A 476 10.77 26.91 25.51
N PHE A 477 9.47 27.18 25.58
CA PHE A 477 8.87 28.47 25.93
C PHE A 477 7.80 28.31 27.02
N PRO A 478 8.18 27.91 28.24
CA PRO A 478 7.22 27.59 29.32
C PRO A 478 6.33 28.77 29.72
N ASP A 479 6.85 30.00 29.65
CA ASP A 479 6.12 31.21 30.04
C ASP A 479 5.17 31.74 28.95
N GLN A 480 5.13 31.09 27.78
CA GLN A 480 4.30 31.50 26.66
C GLN A 480 3.26 30.42 26.36
N PRO A 481 2.01 30.52 26.87
CA PRO A 481 0.99 29.54 26.58
C PRO A 481 0.63 29.51 25.09
N THR A 482 0.43 28.32 24.54
CA THR A 482 0.09 28.15 23.12
C THR A 482 -1.42 28.01 22.96
N VAL A 483 -2.10 29.11 22.65
CA VAL A 483 -3.54 29.10 22.39
C VAL A 483 -3.79 28.59 20.96
N PRO A 484 -4.73 27.66 20.74
CA PRO A 484 -5.10 27.20 19.39
C PRO A 484 -5.55 28.37 18.51
N PRO A 485 -4.90 28.64 17.37
CA PRO A 485 -5.38 29.62 16.41
C PRO A 485 -6.68 29.17 15.75
N SER A 486 -7.42 30.10 15.13
CA SER A 486 -8.69 29.79 14.42
C SER A 486 -8.57 28.69 13.36
N ALA A 487 -7.38 28.56 12.75
CA ALA A 487 -7.06 27.49 11.82
C ALA A 487 -7.09 26.10 12.47
N ILE A 488 -6.67 25.98 13.73
CA ILE A 488 -6.73 24.73 14.52
C ILE A 488 -8.14 24.50 15.05
N GLU A 489 -8.82 25.54 15.53
CA GLU A 489 -10.21 25.44 15.98
C GLU A 489 -11.14 24.92 14.88
N ASP A 490 -10.91 25.32 13.62
CA ASP A 490 -11.63 24.79 12.46
C ASP A 490 -11.51 23.26 12.36
N ILE A 491 -10.31 22.71 12.57
CA ILE A 491 -10.07 21.26 12.55
C ILE A 491 -10.74 20.60 13.75
N GLN A 492 -10.63 21.19 14.95
CA GLN A 492 -11.21 20.65 16.19
C GLN A 492 -12.73 20.47 16.08
N ARG A 493 -13.45 21.36 15.39
CA ARG A 493 -14.91 21.23 15.19
C ARG A 493 -15.33 19.96 14.44
N HIS A 494 -14.41 19.31 13.72
CA HIS A 494 -14.70 18.09 12.96
C HIS A 494 -14.62 16.82 13.81
N VAL A 495 -14.03 16.88 15.00
CA VAL A 495 -13.74 15.72 15.84
C VAL A 495 -14.30 15.94 17.25
N SER A 496 -15.22 15.07 17.66
CA SER A 496 -15.67 15.03 19.05
C SER A 496 -14.68 14.23 19.89
N LEU A 497 -14.41 14.68 21.13
CA LEU A 497 -13.60 13.93 22.11
C LEU A 497 -14.36 12.73 22.72
N ALA A 498 -15.66 12.58 22.41
CA ALA A 498 -16.51 11.49 22.88
C ALA A 498 -17.13 10.67 21.72
N ASP A 499 -16.41 10.51 20.60
CA ASP A 499 -16.85 9.78 19.42
C ASP A 499 -16.55 8.27 19.54
N GLU A 500 -17.55 7.50 19.99
CA GLU A 500 -17.42 6.06 20.17
C GLU A 500 -17.03 5.33 18.88
N ALA A 501 -17.42 5.83 17.70
CA ALA A 501 -17.13 5.20 16.41
C ALA A 501 -15.65 5.30 16.01
N LEU A 502 -14.89 6.20 16.64
CA LEU A 502 -13.45 6.35 16.39
C LEU A 502 -12.58 5.56 17.37
N LEU A 503 -13.15 5.01 18.45
CA LEU A 503 -12.38 4.34 19.52
C LEU A 503 -11.65 3.07 19.10
N SER A 504 -11.94 2.48 17.95
CA SER A 504 -11.15 1.38 17.38
C SER A 504 -9.82 1.86 16.79
N ASP A 505 -9.72 3.12 16.38
CA ASP A 505 -8.50 3.71 15.85
C ASP A 505 -7.58 4.17 16.99
N GLU A 506 -6.31 3.78 16.93
CA GLU A 506 -5.33 4.10 17.97
C GLU A 506 -5.00 5.58 18.03
N SER A 507 -4.83 6.24 16.88
CA SER A 507 -4.49 7.66 16.82
C SER A 507 -5.58 8.54 17.42
N TYR A 508 -6.85 8.12 17.31
CA TYR A 508 -7.94 8.79 18.02
C TYR A 508 -7.85 8.64 19.54
N ARG A 509 -7.60 7.43 20.03
CA ARG A 509 -7.47 7.19 21.48
C ARG A 509 -6.31 7.99 22.07
N GLU A 510 -5.16 7.97 21.41
CA GLU A 510 -3.98 8.76 21.78
C GLU A 510 -4.28 10.25 21.81
N TYR A 511 -4.91 10.78 20.76
CA TYR A 511 -5.31 12.19 20.68
C TYR A 511 -6.20 12.60 21.85
N VAL A 512 -7.24 11.81 22.16
CA VAL A 512 -8.16 12.09 23.27
C VAL A 512 -7.41 12.06 24.61
N THR A 513 -6.57 11.07 24.86
CA THR A 513 -5.78 11.00 26.10
C THR A 513 -4.78 12.13 26.23
N ASP A 514 -4.17 12.57 25.13
CA ASP A 514 -3.25 13.70 25.13
C ASP A 514 -3.97 15.00 25.53
N GLN A 515 -5.25 15.17 25.20
CA GLN A 515 -6.01 16.34 25.65
C GLN A 515 -6.18 16.34 27.18
N PHE A 516 -6.39 15.17 27.80
CA PHE A 516 -6.45 15.05 29.26
C PHE A 516 -5.09 15.33 29.90
N ILE A 517 -4.01 14.80 29.32
CA ILE A 517 -2.64 15.05 29.80
C ILE A 517 -2.30 16.54 29.77
N LEU A 518 -2.64 17.24 28.68
CA LEU A 518 -2.37 18.67 28.52
C LEU A 518 -3.21 19.56 29.45
N ALA A 519 -4.42 19.11 29.81
CA ALA A 519 -5.28 19.82 30.74
C ALA A 519 -4.84 19.68 32.20
N ASP A 520 -4.07 18.64 32.53
CA ASP A 520 -3.64 18.32 33.89
C ASP A 520 -2.23 18.87 34.20
N THR A 521 -2.18 19.86 35.09
CA THR A 521 -0.94 20.52 35.54
C THR A 521 -0.23 19.80 36.69
N VAL A 522 -0.83 18.75 37.27
CA VAL A 522 -0.25 18.01 38.39
C VAL A 522 1.02 17.29 37.94
N ASP A 523 2.08 17.30 38.74
CA ASP A 523 3.32 16.60 38.42
C ASP A 523 3.25 15.11 38.80
N ILE A 524 2.53 14.33 37.99
CA ILE A 524 2.41 12.88 38.08
C ILE A 524 2.74 12.23 36.72
N PRO A 525 3.08 10.93 36.69
CA PRO A 525 3.35 10.21 35.44
C PRO A 525 2.25 10.39 34.40
N LEU A 526 2.63 10.59 33.14
CA LEU A 526 1.69 10.84 32.03
C LEU A 526 0.59 9.77 31.88
N PRO A 527 0.87 8.46 32.02
CA PRO A 527 -0.18 7.44 31.95
C PRO A 527 -1.22 7.59 33.06
N GLU A 528 -0.83 8.03 34.24
CA GLU A 528 -1.75 8.28 35.36
C GLU A 528 -2.64 9.51 35.11
N LYS A 529 -2.09 10.57 34.50
CA LYS A 529 -2.89 11.74 34.06
C LYS A 529 -3.99 11.33 33.08
N ALA A 530 -3.62 10.51 32.09
CA ALA A 530 -4.57 10.00 31.12
C ALA A 530 -5.69 9.19 31.80
N LEU A 531 -5.33 8.26 32.70
CA LEU A 531 -6.31 7.47 33.45
C LEU A 531 -7.22 8.34 34.33
N ALA A 532 -6.66 9.32 35.05
CA ALA A 532 -7.43 10.26 35.86
C ALA A 532 -8.43 11.06 35.01
N GLY A 533 -7.98 11.60 33.87
CA GLY A 533 -8.86 12.31 32.94
C GLY A 533 -10.01 11.43 32.41
N ILE A 534 -9.71 10.17 32.08
CA ILE A 534 -10.73 9.21 31.62
C ILE A 534 -11.77 8.94 32.73
N THR A 535 -11.35 8.80 33.99
CA THR A 535 -12.29 8.58 35.10
C THR A 535 -13.24 9.76 35.35
N GLY A 536 -12.86 10.97 34.95
CA GLY A 536 -13.71 12.16 34.99
C GLY A 536 -14.80 12.20 33.91
N LEU A 537 -14.76 11.29 32.92
CA LEU A 537 -15.79 11.22 31.88
C LEU A 537 -17.12 10.66 32.41
N PRO A 538 -18.26 11.02 31.79
CA PRO A 538 -19.54 10.40 32.07
C PRO A 538 -19.48 8.87 31.95
N SER A 539 -20.18 8.17 32.85
CA SER A 539 -20.34 6.71 32.80
C SER A 539 -20.97 6.26 31.48
N GLY A 540 -20.49 5.13 30.96
CA GLY A 540 -20.98 4.54 29.72
C GLY A 540 -19.89 3.89 28.87
N ARG A 541 -20.33 3.31 27.74
CA ARG A 541 -19.47 2.49 26.86
C ARG A 541 -18.21 3.20 26.36
N PHE A 542 -18.30 4.52 26.11
CA PHE A 542 -17.14 5.30 25.67
C PHE A 542 -16.03 5.29 26.72
N ARG A 543 -16.38 5.59 27.97
CA ARG A 543 -15.44 5.59 29.10
C ARG A 543 -14.85 4.21 29.31
N ASP A 544 -15.68 3.16 29.35
CA ASP A 544 -15.21 1.79 29.57
C ASP A 544 -14.21 1.33 28.49
N LYS A 545 -14.50 1.60 27.22
CA LYS A 545 -13.61 1.26 26.10
C LYS A 545 -12.26 1.98 26.18
N LEU A 546 -12.29 3.29 26.44
CA LEU A 546 -11.08 4.10 26.51
C LEU A 546 -10.26 3.77 27.77
N LEU A 547 -10.94 3.57 28.91
CA LEU A 547 -10.33 3.14 30.18
C LEU A 547 -9.68 1.77 30.03
N TYR A 548 -10.36 0.81 29.40
CA TYR A 548 -9.79 -0.52 29.14
C TYR A 548 -8.51 -0.42 28.30
N TRP A 549 -8.52 0.35 27.22
CA TRP A 549 -7.33 0.53 26.37
C TRP A 549 -6.18 1.17 27.15
N GLN A 550 -6.40 2.30 27.82
CA GLN A 550 -5.36 3.01 28.56
C GLN A 550 -4.85 2.18 29.74
N LEU A 551 -5.74 1.54 30.51
CA LEU A 551 -5.37 0.69 31.64
C LEU A 551 -4.57 -0.52 31.17
N SER A 552 -4.97 -1.17 30.07
CA SER A 552 -4.22 -2.31 29.51
C SER A 552 -2.81 -1.90 29.09
N ARG A 553 -2.65 -0.70 28.53
CA ARG A 553 -1.34 -0.12 28.21
C ARG A 553 -0.52 0.14 29.47
N SER A 554 -1.09 0.79 30.48
CA SER A 554 -0.40 1.05 31.75
C SER A 554 -0.02 -0.23 32.51
N LEU A 555 -0.85 -1.27 32.48
CA LEU A 555 -0.55 -2.58 33.07
C LEU A 555 0.65 -3.27 32.41
N LYS A 556 0.80 -3.09 31.08
CA LYS A 556 1.94 -3.58 30.32
C LYS A 556 3.21 -2.79 30.66
N GLU A 557 3.12 -1.47 30.69
CA GLU A 557 4.26 -0.56 30.94
C GLU A 557 4.78 -0.66 32.40
N ALA A 558 3.90 -0.93 33.36
CA ALA A 558 4.25 -1.13 34.76
C ALA A 558 5.22 -2.31 34.94
N THR A 559 6.35 -2.05 35.60
CA THR A 559 7.47 -3.01 35.68
C THR A 559 7.34 -3.95 36.88
N ASP A 560 6.77 -3.47 37.98
CA ASP A 560 6.62 -4.23 39.21
C ASP A 560 5.18 -4.71 39.47
N SER A 561 5.06 -5.72 40.32
CA SER A 561 3.77 -6.35 40.62
C SER A 561 2.86 -5.47 41.50
N ALA A 562 3.43 -4.59 42.32
CA ALA A 562 2.71 -3.76 43.27
C ALA A 562 2.03 -2.59 42.54
N GLU A 563 2.74 -1.93 41.63
CA GLU A 563 2.26 -0.91 40.72
C GLU A 563 1.07 -1.42 39.91
N ARG A 564 1.19 -2.61 39.30
CA ARG A 564 0.07 -3.24 38.56
C ARG A 564 -1.14 -3.52 39.45
N THR A 565 -0.90 -3.94 40.69
CA THR A 565 -1.99 -4.20 41.65
C THR A 565 -2.69 -2.90 42.01
N ALA A 566 -1.93 -1.84 42.31
CA ALA A 566 -2.46 -0.51 42.61
C ALA A 566 -3.28 0.07 41.44
N LEU A 567 -2.82 -0.12 40.20
CA LEU A 567 -3.58 0.26 39.00
C LEU A 567 -4.93 -0.47 38.93
N MET A 568 -4.93 -1.79 39.15
CA MET A 568 -6.18 -2.55 39.15
C MET A 568 -7.12 -2.12 40.28
N ASP A 569 -6.63 -2.00 41.51
CA ASP A 569 -7.45 -1.63 42.66
C ASP A 569 -8.10 -0.25 42.49
N ARG A 570 -7.37 0.69 41.91
CA ARG A 570 -7.86 2.07 41.68
C ARG A 570 -8.89 2.16 40.56
N PHE A 571 -8.67 1.48 39.43
CA PHE A 571 -9.45 1.74 38.21
C PHE A 571 -10.57 0.73 37.94
N THR A 572 -10.55 -0.46 38.56
CA THR A 572 -11.55 -1.52 38.30
C THR A 572 -12.99 -1.10 38.61
N ALA A 573 -13.19 -0.24 39.61
CA ALA A 573 -14.52 0.23 40.03
C ALA A 573 -15.18 1.19 39.02
N PHE A 574 -14.41 1.79 38.11
CA PHE A 574 -14.91 2.75 37.12
C PHE A 574 -15.51 2.09 35.87
N PHE A 575 -15.34 0.77 35.72
CA PHE A 575 -15.99 0.02 34.65
C PHE A 575 -17.47 -0.21 34.97
N ASP A 576 -18.34 0.30 34.10
CA ASP A 576 -19.78 0.04 34.16
C ASP A 576 -20.10 -1.37 33.64
N ASP A 577 -19.47 -1.76 32.52
CA ASP A 577 -19.64 -3.09 31.91
C ASP A 577 -18.59 -4.09 32.41
N SER A 578 -19.10 -5.20 32.96
CA SER A 578 -18.32 -6.32 33.48
C SER A 578 -17.39 -6.98 32.45
N VAL A 579 -17.67 -6.87 31.15
CA VAL A 579 -16.83 -7.42 30.07
C VAL A 579 -15.45 -6.75 30.07
N TYR A 580 -15.41 -5.41 30.08
CA TYR A 580 -14.15 -4.66 30.11
C TYR A 580 -13.40 -4.90 31.42
N ARG A 581 -14.13 -5.02 32.53
CA ARG A 581 -13.55 -5.39 33.83
C ARG A 581 -12.84 -6.74 33.79
N ARG A 582 -13.50 -7.78 33.25
CA ARG A 582 -12.91 -9.12 33.11
C ARG A 582 -11.72 -9.10 32.16
N ARG A 583 -11.78 -8.32 31.07
CA ARG A 583 -10.68 -8.19 30.12
C ARG A 583 -9.47 -7.49 30.72
N ALA A 584 -9.66 -6.41 31.48
CA ALA A 584 -8.59 -5.76 32.24
C ALA A 584 -7.94 -6.72 33.24
N ALA A 585 -8.76 -7.50 33.97
CA ALA A 585 -8.25 -8.53 34.89
C ALA A 585 -7.44 -9.62 34.17
N PHE A 586 -7.87 -10.04 32.97
CA PHE A 586 -7.12 -10.98 32.13
C PHE A 586 -5.74 -10.41 31.76
N VAL A 587 -5.67 -9.17 31.25
CA VAL A 587 -4.42 -8.49 30.90
C VAL A 587 -3.51 -8.36 32.12
N TYR A 588 -4.08 -7.98 33.27
CA TYR A 588 -3.37 -7.93 34.55
C TYR A 588 -2.73 -9.29 34.89
N HIS A 589 -3.49 -10.38 34.85
CA HIS A 589 -2.98 -11.71 35.17
C HIS A 589 -1.93 -12.21 34.16
N GLN A 590 -1.98 -11.78 32.90
CA GLN A 590 -0.93 -12.09 31.92
C GLN A 590 0.38 -11.41 32.30
N TRP A 591 0.37 -10.08 32.51
CA TRP A 591 1.58 -9.33 32.83
C TRP A 591 2.12 -9.63 34.23
N GLN A 592 1.27 -10.02 35.19
CA GLN A 592 1.71 -10.42 36.52
C GLN A 592 2.61 -11.66 36.52
N ARG A 593 2.55 -12.52 35.50
CA ARG A 593 3.43 -13.72 35.40
C ARG A 593 4.88 -13.35 35.10
N VAL A 594 5.08 -12.26 34.36
CA VAL A 594 6.40 -11.78 33.91
C VAL A 594 6.82 -10.49 34.64
N GLY A 595 6.24 -10.22 35.81
CA GLY A 595 6.58 -9.06 36.63
C GLY A 595 7.95 -9.16 37.28
N LYS A 596 8.55 -8.01 37.62
CA LYS A 596 9.80 -7.97 38.38
C LYS A 596 9.71 -8.82 39.64
N GLY A 597 10.73 -9.64 39.89
CA GLY A 597 10.81 -10.58 41.02
C GLY A 597 10.04 -11.89 40.84
N ARG A 598 9.31 -12.09 39.74
CA ARG A 598 8.66 -13.37 39.43
C ARG A 598 9.67 -14.35 38.82
N PRO A 599 9.62 -15.64 39.16
CA PRO A 599 10.47 -16.65 38.51
C PRO A 599 10.11 -16.76 37.03
N ALA A 600 11.12 -16.87 36.17
CA ALA A 600 10.94 -17.18 34.77
C ALA A 600 10.34 -18.60 34.64
N MET A 601 9.34 -18.76 33.77
CA MET A 601 8.68 -20.05 33.55
C MET A 601 9.64 -21.05 32.90
N HIS A 602 9.49 -22.34 33.21
CA HIS A 602 10.39 -23.34 32.60
C HIS A 602 10.05 -23.56 31.12
N PHE A 603 11.03 -23.36 30.25
CA PHE A 603 10.98 -23.77 28.85
C PHE A 603 12.13 -24.71 28.51
N GLU A 604 11.87 -25.64 27.59
CA GLU A 604 12.89 -26.52 27.02
C GLU A 604 13.60 -25.83 25.86
N ALA A 605 14.93 -25.92 25.82
CA ALA A 605 15.73 -25.43 24.72
C ALA A 605 16.88 -26.37 24.37
N THR A 606 17.43 -26.21 23.17
CA THR A 606 18.63 -26.93 22.73
C THR A 606 19.71 -25.97 22.26
N ASP A 607 20.98 -26.31 22.49
CA ASP A 607 22.13 -25.57 21.95
C ASP A 607 22.44 -25.97 20.48
N LEU A 608 23.48 -25.36 19.90
CA LEU A 608 23.98 -25.66 18.55
C LEU A 608 24.53 -27.09 18.38
N SER A 609 24.86 -27.78 19.47
CA SER A 609 25.32 -29.18 19.46
C SER A 609 24.16 -30.16 19.61
N GLY A 610 22.93 -29.67 19.80
CA GLY A 610 21.74 -30.47 20.03
C GLY A 610 21.56 -30.91 21.49
N ASN A 611 22.39 -30.41 22.42
CA ASN A 611 22.24 -30.72 23.84
C ASN A 611 21.04 -29.96 24.42
N ARG A 612 20.29 -30.60 25.33
CA ARG A 612 19.27 -29.92 26.12
C ARG A 612 19.93 -28.94 27.09
N VAL A 613 19.38 -27.73 27.16
CA VAL A 613 19.83 -26.65 28.03
C VAL A 613 18.64 -26.06 28.78
N ALA A 614 18.84 -25.63 30.02
CA ALA A 614 17.81 -25.02 30.85
C ALA A 614 18.29 -23.73 31.51
N LEU A 615 17.37 -22.80 31.77
CA LEU A 615 17.68 -21.57 32.53
C LEU A 615 18.25 -21.87 33.93
N ALA A 616 17.83 -22.97 34.55
CA ALA A 616 18.31 -23.40 35.85
C ALA A 616 19.83 -23.65 35.86
N ASP A 617 20.41 -24.05 34.72
CA ASP A 617 21.85 -24.29 34.57
C ASP A 617 22.67 -22.98 34.63
N LEU A 618 22.01 -21.83 34.51
CA LEU A 618 22.63 -20.50 34.50
C LEU A 618 22.46 -19.74 35.83
N HIS A 619 21.88 -20.38 36.85
CA HIS A 619 21.75 -19.79 38.18
C HIS A 619 23.13 -19.39 38.74
N GLY A 620 23.15 -18.32 39.53
CA GLY A 620 24.36 -17.72 40.11
C GLY A 620 24.90 -16.52 39.34
N LYS A 621 24.46 -16.30 38.09
CA LYS A 621 24.79 -15.11 37.28
C LYS A 621 23.51 -14.44 36.76
N LEU A 622 23.61 -13.17 36.39
CA LEU A 622 22.54 -12.51 35.62
C LEU A 622 22.38 -13.20 34.26
N VAL A 623 21.19 -13.11 33.67
CA VAL A 623 20.94 -13.66 32.33
C VAL A 623 20.23 -12.63 31.47
N ALA A 624 20.89 -12.16 30.42
CA ALA A 624 20.29 -11.35 29.37
C ALA A 624 19.85 -12.25 28.21
N ILE A 625 18.59 -12.13 27.76
CA ILE A 625 18.02 -12.97 26.71
C ILE A 625 17.59 -12.09 25.53
N ASP A 626 18.07 -12.40 24.33
CA ASP A 626 17.63 -11.90 23.02
C ASP A 626 16.73 -12.96 22.36
N VAL A 627 15.42 -12.71 22.29
CA VAL A 627 14.50 -13.57 21.56
C VAL A 627 14.41 -13.10 20.11
N TRP A 628 14.83 -13.96 19.19
CA TRP A 628 15.02 -13.62 17.78
C TRP A 628 14.60 -14.75 16.83
N ALA A 629 14.51 -14.42 15.54
CA ALA A 629 14.30 -15.40 14.47
C ALA A 629 15.13 -15.05 13.22
N SER A 630 15.47 -16.03 12.38
CA SER A 630 16.32 -15.83 11.20
C SER A 630 15.70 -14.92 10.14
N TRP A 631 14.36 -14.92 10.04
CA TRP A 631 13.58 -14.05 9.16
C TRP A 631 13.34 -12.64 9.74
N CYS A 632 13.67 -12.41 11.01
CA CYS A 632 13.43 -11.13 11.68
C CYS A 632 14.54 -10.11 11.37
N GLY A 633 14.31 -9.27 10.35
CA GLY A 633 15.22 -8.18 9.97
C GLY A 633 15.63 -7.23 11.11
N PRO A 634 14.70 -6.70 11.93
CA PRO A 634 15.05 -5.89 13.10
C PRO A 634 15.90 -6.63 14.13
N CYS A 635 15.64 -7.91 14.39
CA CYS A 635 16.43 -8.73 15.31
C CYS A 635 17.89 -8.82 14.84
N LYS A 636 18.10 -9.11 13.54
CA LYS A 636 19.45 -9.18 12.95
C LYS A 636 20.21 -7.86 13.02
N ARG A 637 19.52 -6.71 13.00
CA ARG A 637 20.15 -5.39 13.21
C ARG A 637 20.61 -5.18 14.66
N GLN A 638 19.93 -5.79 15.63
CA GLN A 638 20.24 -5.66 17.06
C GLN A 638 21.29 -6.67 17.53
N SER A 639 21.36 -7.86 16.93
CA SER A 639 22.31 -8.91 17.33
C SER A 639 23.78 -8.43 17.43
N PRO A 640 24.35 -7.63 16.50
CA PRO A 640 25.73 -7.14 16.64
C PRO A 640 25.97 -6.26 17.88
N TYR A 641 24.95 -5.51 18.33
CA TYR A 641 25.05 -4.71 19.55
C TYR A 641 25.03 -5.62 20.79
N PHE A 642 24.14 -6.60 20.80
CA PHE A 642 24.05 -7.60 21.86
C PHE A 642 25.34 -8.43 21.99
N GLU A 643 25.92 -8.87 20.87
CA GLU A 643 27.19 -9.60 20.84
C GLU A 643 28.38 -8.79 21.35
N ARG A 644 28.43 -7.48 21.03
CA ARG A 644 29.45 -6.56 21.58
C ARG A 644 29.35 -6.41 23.08
N LEU A 645 28.13 -6.29 23.62
CA LEU A 645 27.91 -6.25 25.06
C LEU A 645 28.33 -7.57 25.71
N ALA A 646 28.00 -8.71 25.11
CA ALA A 646 28.42 -10.02 25.60
C ALA A 646 29.96 -10.18 25.63
N LEU A 647 30.67 -9.64 24.63
CA LEU A 647 32.14 -9.61 24.62
C LEU A 647 32.70 -8.70 25.72
N LYS A 648 32.11 -7.52 25.89
CA LYS A 648 32.52 -6.52 26.89
C LYS A 648 32.37 -7.04 28.33
N TYR A 649 31.30 -7.76 28.61
CA TYR A 649 30.96 -8.28 29.94
C TYR A 649 31.28 -9.76 30.14
N ARG A 650 32.14 -10.34 29.30
CA ARG A 650 32.49 -11.78 29.35
C ARG A 650 33.10 -12.23 30.68
N ASP A 651 33.79 -11.30 31.35
CA ASP A 651 34.50 -11.54 32.61
C ASP A 651 33.63 -11.18 33.84
N GLU A 652 32.40 -10.71 33.61
CA GLU A 652 31.43 -10.35 34.65
C GLU A 652 30.46 -11.51 34.97
N ALA A 653 29.70 -11.34 36.06
CA ALA A 653 28.69 -12.31 36.50
C ALA A 653 27.39 -12.25 35.70
N ILE A 654 27.46 -12.34 34.36
CA ILE A 654 26.31 -12.33 33.44
C ILE A 654 26.49 -13.31 32.26
N TYR A 655 25.39 -13.95 31.85
CA TYR A 655 25.27 -14.70 30.61
C TYR A 655 24.43 -13.94 29.59
N PHE A 656 24.81 -14.03 28.32
CA PHE A 656 24.04 -13.54 27.19
C PHE A 656 23.53 -14.73 26.37
N ILE A 657 22.22 -14.82 26.18
CA ILE A 657 21.55 -15.88 25.42
C ILE A 657 20.84 -15.27 24.22
N ALA A 658 21.03 -15.85 23.05
CA ALA A 658 20.19 -15.59 21.88
C ALA A 658 19.26 -16.79 21.67
N LEU A 659 18.00 -16.63 22.07
CA LEU A 659 16.96 -17.65 21.98
C LEU A 659 16.22 -17.54 20.64
N GLY A 660 16.47 -18.51 19.76
CA GLY A 660 15.78 -18.67 18.49
C GLY A 660 14.37 -19.18 18.67
N VAL A 661 13.42 -18.52 18.00
CA VAL A 661 12.00 -18.89 17.92
C VAL A 661 11.57 -19.13 16.47
N ASP A 662 12.49 -19.57 15.62
CA ASP A 662 12.17 -19.98 14.26
C ASP A 662 11.23 -21.21 14.27
N ARG A 663 10.22 -21.21 13.39
CA ARG A 663 9.37 -22.39 13.19
C ARG A 663 10.15 -23.58 12.64
N ASP A 664 11.15 -23.30 11.81
CA ASP A 664 12.07 -24.29 11.25
C ASP A 664 13.44 -24.16 11.91
N LYS A 665 13.78 -25.14 12.74
CA LYS A 665 15.06 -25.20 13.46
C LYS A 665 16.26 -25.10 12.52
N SER A 666 16.19 -25.65 11.31
CA SER A 666 17.32 -25.64 10.37
C SER A 666 17.68 -24.22 9.92
N LYS A 667 16.68 -23.34 9.73
CA LYS A 667 16.89 -21.93 9.41
C LYS A 667 17.58 -21.19 10.55
N TRP A 668 17.16 -21.47 11.79
CA TRP A 668 17.84 -20.94 12.98
C TRP A 668 19.30 -21.42 13.04
N GLU A 669 19.55 -22.72 12.86
CA GLU A 669 20.91 -23.29 12.94
C GLU A 669 21.88 -22.65 11.94
N ILE A 670 21.43 -22.42 10.71
CA ILE A 670 22.26 -21.79 9.66
C ILE A 670 22.69 -20.38 10.09
N ASP A 671 21.74 -19.54 10.51
CA ASP A 671 22.04 -18.17 10.93
C ASP A 671 22.81 -18.13 12.26
N ALA A 672 22.46 -18.98 13.22
CA ALA A 672 23.07 -19.04 14.55
C ALA A 672 24.54 -19.50 14.50
N LYS A 673 24.90 -20.40 13.58
CA LYS A 673 26.31 -20.82 13.38
C LYS A 673 27.22 -19.67 12.93
N GLY A 674 26.66 -18.64 12.31
CA GLY A 674 27.39 -17.44 11.88
C GLY A 674 27.58 -16.38 12.98
N LYS A 675 26.96 -16.55 14.16
CA LYS A 675 26.97 -15.58 15.25
C LYS A 675 28.16 -15.73 16.20
N SER A 676 28.42 -14.71 17.02
CA SER A 676 29.52 -14.72 17.99
C SER A 676 29.38 -15.85 19.02
N LYS A 677 30.52 -16.46 19.37
CA LYS A 677 30.63 -17.46 20.46
C LYS A 677 30.51 -16.84 21.87
N SER A 678 30.55 -15.51 21.98
CA SER A 678 30.33 -14.81 23.26
C SER A 678 28.88 -14.88 23.72
N VAL A 679 27.95 -15.27 22.85
CA VAL A 679 26.52 -15.41 23.14
C VAL A 679 26.13 -16.87 23.02
N LEU A 680 25.43 -17.39 24.03
CA LEU A 680 24.88 -18.74 24.01
C LEU A 680 23.71 -18.80 23.02
N GLN A 681 23.88 -19.56 21.94
CA GLN A 681 22.85 -19.73 20.91
C GLN A 681 21.93 -20.89 21.30
N TRP A 682 20.70 -20.58 21.69
CA TRP A 682 19.69 -21.56 22.11
C TRP A 682 18.50 -21.55 21.14
N TYR A 683 17.83 -22.69 21.01
CA TYR A 683 16.60 -22.84 20.23
C TYR A 683 15.47 -23.31 21.15
N ALA A 684 14.36 -22.57 21.19
CA ALA A 684 13.19 -22.97 21.97
C ALA A 684 12.54 -24.22 21.35
N ALA A 685 12.38 -25.29 22.14
CA ALA A 685 11.78 -26.53 21.66
C ALA A 685 10.27 -26.38 21.37
N ASP A 686 9.59 -25.52 22.14
CA ASP A 686 8.18 -25.17 21.97
C ASP A 686 8.01 -23.65 21.99
N MET A 687 8.05 -23.05 20.81
CA MET A 687 7.83 -21.62 20.63
C MET A 687 6.45 -21.17 21.13
N GLU A 688 5.42 -22.00 20.98
CA GLU A 688 4.04 -21.61 21.25
C GLU A 688 3.80 -21.50 22.74
N LYS A 689 4.24 -22.52 23.48
CA LYS A 689 4.24 -22.50 24.93
C LYS A 689 5.10 -21.34 25.45
N PHE A 690 6.32 -21.19 24.92
CA PHE A 690 7.18 -20.07 25.31
C PHE A 690 6.50 -18.72 25.09
N GLY A 691 5.88 -18.52 23.92
CA GLY A 691 5.22 -17.27 23.61
C GLY A 691 4.01 -16.98 24.50
N LEU A 692 3.22 -17.99 24.85
CA LEU A 692 2.09 -17.85 25.78
C LEU A 692 2.55 -17.53 27.21
N GLU A 693 3.57 -18.23 27.70
CA GLU A 693 4.04 -18.12 29.09
C GLU A 693 4.83 -16.83 29.34
N TYR A 694 5.58 -16.37 28.34
CA TYR A 694 6.37 -15.14 28.40
C TYR A 694 5.67 -13.91 27.82
N ASN A 695 4.41 -14.07 27.38
CA ASN A 695 3.60 -13.03 26.75
C ASN A 695 4.31 -12.36 25.54
N LEU A 696 4.91 -13.20 24.70
CA LEU A 696 5.68 -12.78 23.53
C LEU A 696 4.75 -12.52 22.34
N ALA A 697 4.29 -11.28 22.20
CA ALA A 697 3.47 -10.87 21.04
C ALA A 697 4.31 -10.54 19.80
N THR A 698 5.54 -10.02 19.99
CA THR A 698 6.42 -9.53 18.91
C THR A 698 7.89 -9.76 19.24
N ILE A 699 8.72 -9.93 18.21
CA ILE A 699 10.18 -9.93 18.29
C ILE A 699 10.77 -8.75 17.47
N PRO A 700 11.96 -8.22 17.80
CA PRO A 700 12.87 -8.66 18.86
C PRO A 700 12.34 -8.37 20.27
N ARG A 701 12.69 -9.23 21.22
CA ARG A 701 12.34 -9.09 22.63
C ARG A 701 13.57 -9.35 23.48
N PHE A 702 13.89 -8.41 24.36
CA PHE A 702 15.00 -8.51 25.29
C PHE A 702 14.51 -8.63 26.73
N MET A 703 15.14 -9.49 27.52
CA MET A 703 14.81 -9.73 28.92
C MET A 703 16.06 -9.79 29.77
N LEU A 704 15.94 -9.44 31.04
CA LEU A 704 17.01 -9.56 32.03
C LEU A 704 16.49 -10.32 33.26
N LEU A 705 17.20 -11.39 33.64
CA LEU A 705 16.93 -12.20 34.82
C LEU A 705 18.02 -12.04 35.87
N ASP A 706 17.64 -12.14 37.13
CA ASP A 706 18.54 -12.16 38.28
C ASP A 706 19.24 -13.52 38.46
N ARG A 707 20.14 -13.59 39.45
CA ARG A 707 20.94 -14.79 39.75
C ARG A 707 20.12 -16.02 40.18
N ALA A 708 18.85 -15.85 40.50
CA ALA A 708 17.92 -16.93 40.85
C ALA A 708 16.92 -17.24 39.73
N GLY A 709 17.11 -16.65 38.54
CA GLY A 709 16.21 -16.84 37.40
C GLY A 709 14.90 -16.06 37.49
N ARG A 710 14.82 -14.98 38.28
CA ARG A 710 13.63 -14.12 38.36
C ARG A 710 13.77 -12.91 37.46
N PHE A 711 12.66 -12.40 36.93
CA PHE A 711 12.68 -11.20 36.08
C PHE A 711 13.20 -9.97 36.84
N ILE A 712 14.21 -9.32 36.30
CA ILE A 712 14.52 -7.91 36.60
C ILE A 712 13.69 -7.03 35.67
N ALA A 713 13.69 -7.38 34.37
CA ALA A 713 12.89 -6.75 33.35
C ALA A 713 12.44 -7.80 32.31
N ALA A 714 11.13 -7.91 32.10
CA ALA A 714 10.57 -8.72 31.04
C ALA A 714 10.53 -8.00 29.69
N GLU A 715 10.70 -6.67 29.67
CA GLU A 715 10.89 -5.84 28.47
C GLU A 715 12.11 -4.93 28.71
N MET A 716 13.25 -5.27 28.11
CA MET A 716 14.45 -4.42 28.10
C MET A 716 14.45 -3.49 26.87
N PRO A 717 15.12 -2.33 26.94
CA PRO A 717 15.43 -1.50 25.77
C PRO A 717 16.15 -2.28 24.66
N MET A 718 16.27 -1.70 23.47
CA MET A 718 17.08 -2.33 22.42
C MET A 718 18.58 -2.29 22.82
N PRO A 719 19.39 -3.32 22.51
CA PRO A 719 20.83 -3.32 22.78
C PRO A 719 21.59 -2.18 22.09
N SER A 720 21.03 -1.59 21.03
CA SER A 720 21.58 -0.38 20.40
C SER A 720 21.40 0.89 21.21
N GLU A 721 20.54 0.88 22.23
CA GLU A 721 20.25 2.04 23.08
C GLU A 721 21.10 2.00 24.35
N ASN A 722 21.64 3.15 24.76
CA ASN A 722 22.48 3.26 25.96
C ASN A 722 21.76 2.79 27.24
N ALA A 723 20.43 2.93 27.29
CA ALA A 723 19.61 2.50 28.42
C ALA A 723 19.75 1.00 28.72
N PHE A 724 19.97 0.15 27.69
CA PHE A 724 20.20 -1.28 27.90
C PHE A 724 21.44 -1.54 28.75
N GLU A 725 22.57 -0.93 28.37
CA GLU A 725 23.84 -1.11 29.08
C GLU A 725 23.76 -0.54 30.51
N LEU A 726 23.12 0.61 30.69
CA LEU A 726 22.96 1.23 32.02
C LEU A 726 22.23 0.30 33.00
N ILE A 727 21.15 -0.37 32.55
CA ILE A 727 20.43 -1.34 33.37
C ILE A 727 21.33 -2.53 33.72
N VAL A 728 22.06 -3.07 32.75
CA VAL A 728 22.98 -4.20 32.98
C VAL A 728 24.08 -3.83 33.97
N ARG A 729 24.72 -2.67 33.83
CA ARG A 729 25.78 -2.19 34.73
C ARG A 729 25.28 -2.02 36.15
N LYS A 730 24.10 -1.40 36.31
CA LYS A 730 23.45 -1.20 37.60
C LYS A 730 23.24 -2.53 38.33
N GLU A 731 22.72 -3.54 37.63
CA GLU A 731 22.45 -4.85 38.23
C GLU A 731 23.73 -5.67 38.48
N LEU A 732 24.81 -5.38 37.75
CA LEU A 732 26.15 -5.92 38.03
C LEU A 732 26.87 -5.19 39.17
N GLY A 733 26.39 -4.02 39.61
CA GLY A 733 27.06 -3.19 40.61
C GLY A 733 28.29 -2.46 40.07
N LEU A 734 28.37 -2.23 38.77
CA LEU A 734 29.45 -1.49 38.12
C LEU A 734 29.17 0.02 38.22
N PRO A 735 30.20 0.89 38.33
CA PRO A 735 30.02 2.34 38.31
C PRO A 735 29.39 2.80 36.99
N ASP A 736 28.70 3.94 37.00
CA ASP A 736 28.06 4.55 35.82
C ASP A 736 29.09 4.92 34.73
#